data_AF-A0AAE3E2M3-F1
#
_entry.id   AF-A0AAE3E2M3-F1
#
_cell.length_a   1.000
_cell.length_b   1.000
_cell.length_c   1.000
_cell.angle_alpha   90.00
_cell.angle_beta   90.00
_cell.angle_gamma   90.00
#
_symmetry.space_group_name_H-M   'P 1'
#
loop_
_entity.id
_entity.type
_entity.pdbx_description
1 polymer ?
#
loop_
_entity_poly.entity_id
_entity_poly.type
_entity_poly.pdbx_seq_one_letter_code
_entity_poly.pdbx_strand_id
1 'polypeptide(L)'
;MIHVSSEFREQMEMRTDFKEQAEVTFLDGTKLSLTENDFTVSNNSITDGAGSNGLPLGAAIQRQVQIELMNDDDHLEKYDFVGARILLYMTFWLPKTKELKERIEKIECGYFTVTKPETYGHTVIVAAVDDMYRADKAFYSDLIFPVSASELFIEMCEHCGIQPGNTLFRNNDFTIKEKPSGSDLTFRAVFGYLAMLAAGNARISRQGMLEILSYDFSVFDQEGVHIQELRNFNSLKIGTEDVVITGIRMKVKGKTAEEDQTFLCGKEGYLIEVENPLVAGQEQQLVDSIGQRLIGVHLRDFSGDHIAYPLAEFMDPVYVEDRKGRKYPSVLTDIDFTFFGITTLKNSAVSAIRNSSKFSSEASKTYEEARNLITNERKARDTAIENLARKLESSSGLYCTKDEQPDGSTIYYMHDKAKLSESMIIWKMTAEAIGISTDGGKTYPTGIDATGMAILNKIYVIGLNATYIKTGKLLVEDGDGNILFCVNMKTGEVLINNGILKVGSGFISTNGRFQLGPMSSRNGKFANGVYTDQDVYFDKAIFVDYGLEIFGNNDSAAHTPYIDFHLAESIDQQTADYTARIEQSSSNVISMYGKRQGDGDTPQSCTLNVAVVNTASDARLKDKVQYLDEETSLAFINKLRPAAYRYSADQDEMYHYGLIYQDVEPIVKSKNCALLGKFLRWEKQPDGKSKQVEYGALGYIELISDLIGAVKALTARVEKLERNNHD
;
A
#
# COMPACT_ATOMS: atom_id res chain seq x y z
N MET A 1 -14.73 -28.85 4.22
CA MET A 1 -13.99 -29.68 5.19
C MET A 1 -13.78 -31.09 4.68
N ILE A 2 -12.52 -31.49 4.55
CA ILE A 2 -12.10 -32.81 4.11
C ILE A 2 -12.33 -33.84 5.23
N HIS A 3 -12.97 -34.96 4.87
CA HIS A 3 -13.14 -36.09 5.78
C HIS A 3 -11.90 -36.98 5.75
N VAL A 4 -11.28 -37.15 6.90
CA VAL A 4 -10.11 -38.01 7.14
C VAL A 4 -10.32 -38.80 8.42
N SER A 5 -9.55 -39.86 8.64
CA SER A 5 -9.61 -40.62 9.88
C SER A 5 -9.21 -39.79 11.11
N SER A 6 -9.68 -40.21 12.29
CA SER A 6 -9.27 -39.60 13.56
C SER A 6 -7.75 -39.71 13.74
N GLU A 7 -7.14 -40.83 13.34
CA GLU A 7 -5.69 -41.00 13.43
C GLU A 7 -4.94 -40.05 12.51
N PHE A 8 -5.46 -39.76 11.31
CA PHE A 8 -4.88 -38.74 10.43
C PHE A 8 -4.82 -37.39 11.15
N ARG A 9 -5.95 -36.97 11.74
CA ARG A 9 -6.07 -35.67 12.45
C ARG A 9 -5.11 -35.57 13.62
N GLU A 10 -4.97 -36.63 14.40
CA GLU A 10 -4.03 -36.66 15.53
C GLU A 10 -2.58 -36.61 15.06
N GLN A 11 -2.21 -37.39 14.03
CA GLN A 11 -0.84 -37.50 13.56
C GLN A 11 -0.37 -36.23 12.83
N MET A 12 -1.26 -35.55 12.08
CA MET A 12 -0.91 -34.29 11.38
C MET A 12 -0.57 -33.14 12.32
N GLU A 13 -0.93 -33.21 13.62
CA GLU A 13 -0.55 -32.17 14.58
C GLU A 13 0.95 -32.15 14.91
N MET A 14 1.68 -33.24 14.64
CA MET A 14 3.09 -33.39 15.00
C MET A 14 4.00 -33.71 13.82
N ARG A 15 3.44 -33.89 12.62
CA ARG A 15 4.15 -34.42 11.46
C ARG A 15 3.84 -33.61 10.21
N THR A 16 4.84 -33.50 9.36
CA THR A 16 4.80 -32.72 8.11
C THR A 16 5.14 -33.55 6.88
N ASP A 17 5.35 -34.87 7.03
CA ASP A 17 5.75 -35.80 5.98
C ASP A 17 4.57 -36.26 5.11
N PHE A 18 3.80 -35.27 4.63
CA PHE A 18 2.81 -35.45 3.57
C PHE A 18 3.51 -35.55 2.22
N LYS A 19 3.10 -36.53 1.44
CA LYS A 19 3.73 -36.87 0.15
C LYS A 19 2.74 -36.86 -0.99
N GLU A 20 3.26 -36.81 -2.20
CA GLU A 20 2.53 -36.75 -3.45
C GLU A 20 2.37 -38.14 -4.08
N GLN A 21 1.23 -38.33 -4.73
CA GLN A 21 1.08 -39.31 -5.80
C GLN A 21 0.26 -38.66 -6.91
N ALA A 22 0.54 -38.96 -8.17
CA ALA A 22 -0.22 -38.39 -9.27
C ALA A 22 -0.47 -39.38 -10.40
N GLU A 23 -1.58 -39.19 -11.10
CA GLU A 23 -1.86 -39.84 -12.38
C GLU A 23 -1.89 -38.75 -13.45
N VAL A 24 -0.96 -38.81 -14.40
CA VAL A 24 -0.86 -37.87 -15.52
C VAL A 24 -1.46 -38.50 -16.76
N THR A 25 -2.35 -37.79 -17.44
CA THR A 25 -2.92 -38.16 -18.74
C THR A 25 -2.52 -37.09 -19.76
N PHE A 26 -1.72 -37.48 -20.74
CA PHE A 26 -1.22 -36.59 -21.80
C PHE A 26 -2.25 -36.39 -22.92
N LEU A 27 -2.03 -35.40 -23.78
CA LEU A 27 -2.95 -35.05 -24.87
C LEU A 27 -3.13 -36.18 -25.91
N ASP A 28 -2.12 -37.03 -26.08
CA ASP A 28 -2.17 -38.21 -26.95
C ASP A 28 -2.92 -39.40 -26.31
N GLY A 29 -3.38 -39.27 -25.06
CA GLY A 29 -4.05 -40.30 -24.29
C GLY A 29 -3.11 -41.22 -23.50
N THR A 30 -1.79 -41.04 -23.61
CA THR A 30 -0.81 -41.77 -22.81
C THR A 30 -1.00 -41.45 -21.32
N LYS A 31 -0.76 -42.45 -20.46
CA LYS A 31 -0.84 -42.30 -19.00
C LYS A 31 0.50 -42.57 -18.33
N LEU A 32 0.81 -41.77 -17.31
CA LEU A 32 1.97 -41.92 -16.45
C LEU A 32 1.51 -41.88 -14.98
N SER A 33 1.80 -42.95 -14.25
CA SER A 33 1.53 -43.04 -12.82
C SER A 33 2.80 -42.66 -12.06
N LEU A 34 2.67 -41.69 -11.16
CA LEU A 34 3.74 -41.14 -10.34
C LEU A 34 3.50 -41.52 -8.88
N THR A 35 4.48 -42.19 -8.30
CA THR A 35 4.56 -42.61 -6.91
C THR A 35 5.33 -41.59 -6.08
N GLU A 36 5.31 -41.77 -4.75
CA GLU A 36 6.04 -40.89 -3.82
C GLU A 36 7.54 -40.73 -4.11
N ASN A 37 8.18 -41.68 -4.83
CA ASN A 37 9.61 -41.63 -5.13
C ASN A 37 9.94 -40.83 -6.40
N ASP A 38 8.93 -40.49 -7.20
CA ASP A 38 9.10 -39.76 -8.46
C ASP A 38 9.16 -38.24 -8.24
N PHE A 39 8.84 -37.78 -7.02
CA PHE A 39 8.83 -36.37 -6.62
C PHE A 39 10.11 -36.01 -5.86
N THR A 40 10.57 -34.78 -6.02
CA THR A 40 11.60 -34.22 -5.13
C THR A 40 11.01 -33.96 -3.73
N VAL A 41 11.86 -33.77 -2.72
CA VAL A 41 11.42 -33.48 -1.34
C VAL A 41 11.08 -32.00 -1.09
N SER A 42 11.19 -31.15 -2.11
CA SER A 42 11.02 -29.70 -2.01
C SER A 42 10.37 -29.15 -3.26
N ASN A 43 9.93 -27.88 -3.25
CA ASN A 43 9.41 -27.21 -4.45
C ASN A 43 8.07 -27.76 -4.98
N ASN A 44 7.36 -28.52 -4.15
CA ASN A 44 6.02 -29.01 -4.41
C ASN A 44 5.01 -28.26 -3.53
N SER A 45 4.01 -27.64 -4.15
CA SER A 45 3.02 -26.86 -3.41
C SER A 45 1.63 -26.85 -4.06
N ILE A 46 0.63 -26.51 -3.25
CA ILE A 46 -0.75 -26.27 -3.67
C ILE A 46 -1.16 -24.90 -3.11
N THR A 47 -1.54 -23.99 -4.00
CA THR A 47 -2.08 -22.68 -3.64
C THR A 47 -3.59 -22.65 -3.90
N ASP A 48 -4.35 -22.20 -2.90
CA ASP A 48 -5.81 -22.03 -2.95
C ASP A 48 -6.18 -20.68 -2.32
N GLY A 49 -6.39 -19.67 -3.15
CA GLY A 49 -6.61 -18.31 -2.67
C GLY A 49 -7.04 -17.31 -3.74
N ALA A 50 -7.65 -16.21 -3.30
CA ALA A 50 -8.13 -15.15 -4.17
C ALA A 50 -7.04 -14.14 -4.56
N GLY A 51 -5.97 -14.03 -3.77
CA GLY A 51 -4.93 -13.02 -3.99
C GLY A 51 -5.42 -11.58 -3.84
N SER A 52 -6.58 -11.38 -3.17
CA SER A 52 -7.20 -10.07 -2.95
C SER A 52 -6.74 -9.41 -1.65
N ASN A 53 -6.58 -8.08 -1.65
CA ASN A 53 -6.24 -7.30 -0.46
C ASN A 53 -7.45 -7.02 0.46
N GLY A 54 -8.39 -7.96 0.57
CA GLY A 54 -9.64 -7.83 1.29
C GLY A 54 -10.36 -9.18 1.40
N LEU A 55 -11.55 -9.21 2.02
CA LEU A 55 -12.43 -10.38 1.99
C LEU A 55 -12.93 -10.58 0.55
N PRO A 56 -12.59 -11.69 -0.12
CA PRO A 56 -12.97 -11.91 -1.51
C PRO A 56 -14.48 -12.10 -1.61
N LEU A 57 -15.12 -11.36 -2.51
CA LEU A 57 -16.55 -11.44 -2.77
C LEU A 57 -16.78 -11.29 -4.27
N GLY A 58 -17.40 -12.29 -4.88
CA GLY A 58 -17.57 -12.37 -6.32
C GLY A 58 -16.30 -12.73 -7.09
N ALA A 59 -15.36 -13.43 -6.45
CA ALA A 59 -14.17 -13.96 -7.12
C ALA A 59 -14.42 -15.38 -7.66
N ALA A 60 -13.75 -15.73 -8.75
CA ALA A 60 -13.69 -17.09 -9.28
C ALA A 60 -12.26 -17.64 -9.10
N ILE A 61 -12.09 -18.47 -8.08
CA ILE A 61 -10.80 -18.95 -7.59
C ILE A 61 -10.27 -20.04 -8.50
N GLN A 62 -8.97 -19.95 -8.81
CA GLN A 62 -8.23 -20.96 -9.57
C GLN A 62 -7.09 -21.46 -8.70
N ARG A 63 -7.18 -22.72 -8.30
CA ARG A 63 -6.11 -23.40 -7.57
C ARG A 63 -4.93 -23.66 -8.49
N GLN A 64 -3.74 -23.57 -7.93
CA GLN A 64 -2.49 -23.81 -8.64
C GLN A 64 -1.70 -24.87 -7.91
N VAL A 65 -1.01 -25.71 -8.67
CA VAL A 65 -0.06 -26.69 -8.14
C VAL A 65 1.28 -26.51 -8.82
N GLN A 66 2.32 -26.64 -8.02
CA GLN A 66 3.68 -26.76 -8.50
C GLN A 66 4.19 -28.13 -8.07
N ILE A 67 4.77 -28.86 -9.02
CA ILE A 67 5.29 -30.21 -8.82
C ILE A 67 6.69 -30.25 -9.45
N GLU A 68 7.65 -30.84 -8.76
CA GLU A 68 8.99 -31.10 -9.26
C GLU A 68 9.26 -32.62 -9.21
N LEU A 69 9.55 -33.17 -10.39
CA LEU A 69 9.76 -34.61 -10.60
C LEU A 69 11.25 -34.91 -10.79
N MET A 70 11.69 -36.04 -10.26
CA MET A 70 13.05 -36.57 -10.48
C MET A 70 13.21 -37.00 -11.93
N ASN A 71 14.33 -36.65 -12.57
CA ASN A 71 14.61 -36.97 -13.97
C ASN A 71 16.11 -37.21 -14.24
N ASP A 72 16.85 -37.77 -13.27
CA ASP A 72 18.31 -37.98 -13.39
C ASP A 72 18.72 -38.94 -14.52
N ASP A 73 17.79 -39.78 -14.99
CA ASP A 73 17.96 -40.76 -16.07
C ASP A 73 17.23 -40.36 -17.36
N ASP A 74 16.76 -39.11 -17.45
CA ASP A 74 16.04 -38.54 -18.59
C ASP A 74 14.76 -39.31 -19.00
N HIS A 75 14.18 -40.12 -18.11
CA HIS A 75 13.01 -40.95 -18.44
C HIS A 75 11.74 -40.14 -18.79
N LEU A 76 11.70 -38.85 -18.42
CA LEU A 76 10.59 -37.95 -18.70
C LEU A 76 10.70 -37.19 -20.03
N GLU A 77 11.86 -37.19 -20.71
CA GLU A 77 12.12 -36.40 -21.94
C GLU A 77 11.13 -36.71 -23.09
N LYS A 78 10.57 -37.92 -23.10
CA LYS A 78 9.62 -38.37 -24.12
C LYS A 78 8.19 -37.82 -23.95
N TYR A 79 7.90 -37.17 -22.83
CA TYR A 79 6.57 -36.64 -22.52
C TYR A 79 6.50 -35.15 -22.85
N ASP A 80 5.32 -34.66 -23.21
CA ASP A 80 5.03 -33.21 -23.33
C ASP A 80 3.98 -32.90 -22.28
N PHE A 81 4.37 -32.23 -21.19
CA PHE A 81 3.46 -31.98 -20.09
C PHE A 81 2.44 -30.89 -20.43
N VAL A 82 2.67 -30.03 -21.43
CA VAL A 82 1.74 -28.93 -21.75
C VAL A 82 0.37 -29.48 -22.16
N GLY A 83 -0.68 -29.05 -21.46
CA GLY A 83 -2.05 -29.54 -21.65
C GLY A 83 -2.33 -30.90 -21.02
N ALA A 84 -1.35 -31.57 -20.40
CA ALA A 84 -1.57 -32.80 -19.67
C ALA A 84 -2.46 -32.57 -18.44
N ARG A 85 -3.29 -33.56 -18.13
CA ARG A 85 -4.19 -33.58 -16.97
C ARG A 85 -3.57 -34.39 -15.84
N ILE A 86 -3.42 -33.78 -14.68
CA ILE A 86 -2.85 -34.36 -13.46
C ILE A 86 -3.96 -34.57 -12.46
N LEU A 87 -4.19 -35.80 -12.04
CA LEU A 87 -4.97 -36.12 -10.85
C LEU A 87 -3.99 -36.27 -9.67
N LEU A 88 -3.95 -35.26 -8.82
CA LEU A 88 -3.01 -35.19 -7.70
C LEU A 88 -3.65 -35.76 -6.43
N TYR A 89 -2.86 -36.51 -5.69
CA TYR A 89 -3.20 -37.02 -4.38
C TYR A 89 -2.14 -36.64 -3.36
N MET A 90 -2.60 -36.38 -2.15
CA MET A 90 -1.77 -36.34 -0.97
C MET A 90 -1.86 -37.69 -0.25
N THR A 91 -0.72 -38.17 0.22
CA THR A 91 -0.57 -39.41 0.96
C THR A 91 0.06 -39.11 2.31
N PHE A 92 -0.43 -39.83 3.33
CA PHE A 92 0.10 -39.70 4.68
C PHE A 92 0.22 -41.09 5.31
N TRP A 93 1.44 -41.44 5.69
CA TRP A 93 1.71 -42.72 6.33
C TRP A 93 1.27 -42.70 7.80
N LEU A 94 0.41 -43.65 8.17
CA LEU A 94 -0.13 -43.80 9.52
C LEU A 94 0.49 -45.03 10.19
N PRO A 95 1.09 -44.88 11.39
CA PRO A 95 1.72 -45.98 12.10
C PRO A 95 0.69 -47.01 12.56
N LYS A 96 1.18 -48.23 12.80
CA LYS A 96 0.39 -49.29 13.42
C LYS A 96 -0.13 -48.87 14.79
N THR A 97 -1.43 -49.00 15.02
CA THR A 97 -2.05 -48.85 16.34
C THR A 97 -2.42 -50.22 16.93
N LYS A 98 -3.04 -50.25 18.11
CA LYS A 98 -3.57 -51.51 18.68
C LYS A 98 -4.68 -52.13 17.82
N GLU A 99 -5.39 -51.29 17.07
CA GLU A 99 -6.62 -51.63 16.35
C GLU A 99 -6.41 -51.73 14.83
N LEU A 100 -5.45 -50.96 14.29
CA LEU A 100 -5.21 -50.85 12.85
C LEU A 100 -3.75 -51.16 12.49
N LYS A 101 -3.54 -51.80 11.33
CA LYS A 101 -2.20 -51.99 10.75
C LYS A 101 -1.65 -50.67 10.23
N GLU A 102 -0.34 -50.62 9.99
CA GLU A 102 0.27 -49.52 9.25
C GLU A 102 -0.41 -49.39 7.88
N ARG A 103 -0.71 -48.15 7.47
CA ARG A 103 -1.43 -47.85 6.23
C ARG A 103 -1.04 -46.48 5.71
N ILE A 104 -1.26 -46.26 4.42
CA ILE A 104 -1.20 -44.92 3.83
C ILE A 104 -2.64 -44.47 3.63
N GLU A 105 -2.98 -43.32 4.20
CA GLU A 105 -4.24 -42.64 3.91
C GLU A 105 -4.03 -41.66 2.75
N LYS A 106 -4.93 -41.69 1.78
CA LYS A 106 -4.81 -40.97 0.51
C LYS A 106 -5.98 -39.99 0.37
N ILE A 107 -5.67 -38.72 0.12
CA ILE A 107 -6.62 -37.63 -0.08
C ILE A 107 -6.48 -37.14 -1.51
N GLU A 108 -7.59 -37.09 -2.24
CA GLU A 108 -7.63 -36.46 -3.56
C GLU A 108 -7.48 -34.94 -3.43
N CYS A 109 -6.42 -34.38 -4.02
CA CYS A 109 -6.17 -32.93 -4.03
C CYS A 109 -6.96 -32.24 -5.14
N GLY A 110 -7.16 -32.93 -6.26
CA GLY A 110 -8.01 -32.53 -7.37
C GLY A 110 -7.38 -32.79 -8.74
N TYR A 111 -8.07 -32.29 -9.77
CA TYR A 111 -7.60 -32.33 -11.15
C TYR A 111 -6.97 -30.99 -11.55
N PHE A 112 -5.81 -31.05 -12.19
CA PHE A 112 -5.07 -29.88 -12.65
C PHE A 112 -4.64 -30.07 -14.10
N THR A 113 -4.61 -28.99 -14.87
CA THR A 113 -4.09 -28.96 -16.24
C THR A 113 -2.81 -28.13 -16.28
N VAL A 114 -1.77 -28.68 -16.90
CA VAL A 114 -0.51 -27.96 -17.13
C VAL A 114 -0.73 -26.90 -18.20
N THR A 115 -0.49 -25.63 -17.88
CA THR A 115 -0.77 -24.49 -18.79
C THR A 115 0.50 -23.77 -19.25
N LYS A 116 1.65 -24.12 -18.69
CA LYS A 116 2.96 -23.53 -19.02
C LYS A 116 3.93 -24.64 -19.41
N PRO A 117 4.86 -24.37 -20.34
CA PRO A 117 5.96 -25.30 -20.63
C PRO A 117 6.76 -25.61 -19.37
N GLU A 118 7.13 -26.87 -19.25
CA GLU A 118 8.05 -27.39 -18.24
C GLU A 118 9.50 -27.02 -18.55
N THR A 119 10.37 -27.16 -17.55
CA THR A 119 11.83 -27.04 -17.71
C THR A 119 12.46 -28.41 -17.52
N TYR A 120 13.29 -28.82 -18.49
CA TYR A 120 14.02 -30.10 -18.43
C TYR A 120 15.43 -29.94 -17.86
N GLY A 121 15.86 -30.95 -17.10
CA GLY A 121 17.16 -31.09 -16.46
C GLY A 121 17.17 -32.36 -15.59
N HIS A 122 18.01 -32.39 -14.54
CA HIS A 122 17.98 -33.43 -13.50
C HIS A 122 16.61 -33.56 -12.80
N THR A 123 15.80 -32.51 -12.88
CA THR A 123 14.40 -32.50 -12.45
C THR A 123 13.52 -31.87 -13.54
N VAL A 124 12.23 -32.17 -13.51
CA VAL A 124 11.20 -31.54 -14.34
C VAL A 124 10.22 -30.78 -13.46
N ILE A 125 10.09 -29.47 -13.66
CA ILE A 125 9.16 -28.62 -12.91
C ILE A 125 7.89 -28.40 -13.72
N VAL A 126 6.76 -28.76 -13.13
CA VAL A 126 5.42 -28.69 -13.72
C VAL A 126 4.56 -27.71 -12.92
N ALA A 127 4.01 -26.71 -13.61
CA ALA A 127 3.03 -25.78 -13.06
C ALA A 127 1.66 -26.03 -13.70
N ALA A 128 0.68 -26.39 -12.89
CA ALA A 128 -0.66 -26.73 -13.34
C ALA A 128 -1.73 -25.99 -12.53
N VAL A 129 -2.92 -25.85 -13.12
CA VAL A 129 -4.04 -25.09 -12.55
C VAL A 129 -5.33 -25.89 -12.66
N ASP A 130 -6.28 -25.69 -11.75
CA ASP A 130 -7.59 -26.36 -11.86
C ASP A 130 -8.38 -25.87 -13.09
N ASP A 131 -9.50 -26.52 -13.42
CA ASP A 131 -10.27 -26.25 -14.65
C ASP A 131 -10.89 -24.83 -14.73
N MET A 132 -10.69 -23.95 -13.74
CA MET A 132 -11.14 -22.55 -13.80
C MET A 132 -10.46 -21.79 -14.96
N TYR A 133 -9.25 -22.18 -15.39
CA TYR A 133 -8.57 -21.56 -16.54
C TYR A 133 -9.41 -21.63 -17.83
N ARG A 134 -10.31 -22.62 -17.95
CA ARG A 134 -11.17 -22.76 -19.13
C ARG A 134 -12.18 -21.61 -19.25
N ALA A 135 -12.45 -20.91 -18.14
CA ALA A 135 -13.33 -19.76 -18.07
C ALA A 135 -12.61 -18.42 -18.39
N ASP A 136 -11.30 -18.43 -18.63
CA ASP A 136 -10.52 -17.25 -19.07
C ASP A 136 -10.73 -16.96 -20.58
N LYS A 137 -11.96 -17.07 -21.05
CA LYS A 137 -12.40 -16.81 -22.43
C LYS A 137 -13.45 -15.71 -22.44
N ALA A 138 -13.57 -15.01 -23.57
CA ALA A 138 -14.59 -13.96 -23.76
C ALA A 138 -16.00 -14.53 -23.53
N PHE A 139 -16.79 -13.82 -22.72
CA PHE A 139 -18.14 -14.22 -22.36
C PHE A 139 -19.10 -14.04 -23.54
N TYR A 140 -19.94 -15.05 -23.74
CA TYR A 140 -21.14 -14.98 -24.58
C TYR A 140 -22.22 -15.88 -23.99
N SER A 141 -23.46 -15.64 -24.42
CA SER A 141 -24.64 -16.40 -24.02
C SER A 141 -25.62 -16.39 -25.19
N ASP A 142 -26.19 -17.56 -25.47
CA ASP A 142 -27.21 -17.82 -26.49
C ASP A 142 -28.63 -17.80 -25.89
N LEU A 143 -28.73 -17.68 -24.56
CA LEU A 143 -29.99 -17.51 -23.84
C LEU A 143 -30.71 -16.20 -24.20
N ILE A 144 -32.05 -16.25 -24.19
CA ILE A 144 -32.91 -15.08 -24.35
C ILE A 144 -33.24 -14.54 -22.96
N PHE A 145 -32.76 -13.33 -22.67
CA PHE A 145 -33.00 -12.65 -21.40
C PHE A 145 -34.44 -12.10 -21.33
N PRO A 146 -35.08 -12.08 -20.14
CA PRO A 146 -34.50 -12.37 -18.83
C PRO A 146 -34.32 -13.86 -18.53
N VAL A 147 -33.25 -14.20 -17.79
CA VAL A 147 -32.95 -15.57 -17.35
C VAL A 147 -32.63 -15.64 -15.86
N SER A 148 -32.76 -16.82 -15.26
CA SER A 148 -32.29 -17.03 -13.89
C SER A 148 -30.77 -17.14 -13.83
N ALA A 149 -30.20 -16.82 -12.66
CA ALA A 149 -28.78 -17.03 -12.38
C ALA A 149 -28.35 -18.50 -12.57
N SER A 150 -29.22 -19.47 -12.25
CA SER A 150 -28.98 -20.90 -12.45
C SER A 150 -28.90 -21.29 -13.92
N GLU A 151 -29.81 -20.79 -14.77
CA GLU A 151 -29.79 -21.06 -16.21
C GLU A 151 -28.51 -20.52 -16.86
N LEU A 152 -28.13 -19.28 -16.53
CA LEU A 152 -26.89 -18.69 -17.04
C LEU A 152 -25.66 -19.46 -16.54
N PHE A 153 -25.64 -19.86 -15.27
CA PHE A 153 -24.56 -20.66 -14.69
C PHE A 153 -24.35 -21.99 -15.43
N ILE A 154 -25.44 -22.70 -15.74
CA ILE A 154 -25.40 -23.98 -16.44
C ILE A 154 -24.87 -23.82 -17.87
N GLU A 155 -25.39 -22.85 -18.63
CA GLU A 155 -24.93 -22.56 -20.00
C GLU A 155 -23.44 -22.20 -20.02
N MET A 156 -23.01 -21.34 -19.09
CA MET A 156 -21.60 -20.96 -19.01
C MET A 156 -20.69 -22.14 -18.69
N CYS A 157 -21.11 -23.05 -17.81
CA CYS A 157 -20.39 -24.29 -17.53
C CYS A 157 -20.25 -25.14 -18.79
N GLU A 158 -21.32 -25.29 -19.58
CA GLU A 158 -21.31 -25.99 -20.87
C GLU A 158 -20.32 -25.35 -21.86
N HIS A 159 -20.38 -24.03 -22.05
CA HIS A 159 -19.48 -23.29 -22.95
C HIS A 159 -18.00 -23.38 -22.53
N CYS A 160 -17.74 -23.45 -21.21
CA CYS A 160 -16.40 -23.63 -20.68
C CYS A 160 -15.93 -25.09 -20.70
N GLY A 161 -16.82 -26.05 -20.97
CA GLY A 161 -16.52 -27.48 -20.84
C GLY A 161 -16.19 -27.86 -19.40
N ILE A 162 -16.88 -27.27 -18.42
CA ILE A 162 -16.75 -27.55 -16.99
C ILE A 162 -18.07 -28.13 -16.50
N GLN A 163 -18.03 -29.16 -15.67
CA GLN A 163 -19.27 -29.71 -15.11
C GLN A 163 -19.82 -28.77 -14.01
N PRO A 164 -21.10 -28.39 -14.05
CA PRO A 164 -21.70 -27.64 -12.95
C PRO A 164 -21.79 -28.53 -11.70
N GLY A 165 -21.43 -27.97 -10.55
CA GLY A 165 -21.67 -28.57 -9.25
C GLY A 165 -23.13 -28.41 -8.81
N ASN A 166 -23.36 -27.82 -7.64
CA ASN A 166 -24.71 -27.54 -7.18
C ASN A 166 -25.34 -26.36 -7.95
N THR A 167 -26.45 -26.60 -8.66
CA THR A 167 -27.19 -25.57 -9.41
C THR A 167 -28.23 -24.83 -8.56
N LEU A 168 -28.51 -25.32 -7.33
CA LEU A 168 -29.43 -24.73 -6.36
C LEU A 168 -28.67 -23.91 -5.30
N PHE A 169 -27.75 -23.05 -5.73
CA PHE A 169 -27.03 -22.13 -4.85
C PHE A 169 -27.95 -20.99 -4.36
N ARG A 170 -27.50 -20.21 -3.37
CA ARG A 170 -28.27 -19.07 -2.85
C ARG A 170 -28.55 -18.07 -3.98
N ASN A 171 -29.80 -17.62 -4.10
CA ASN A 171 -30.24 -16.70 -5.16
C ASN A 171 -30.04 -17.25 -6.59
N ASN A 172 -30.05 -18.58 -6.77
CA ASN A 172 -30.01 -19.22 -8.08
C ASN A 172 -31.20 -18.82 -8.98
N ASP A 173 -32.32 -18.44 -8.39
CA ASP A 173 -33.54 -17.98 -9.05
C ASP A 173 -33.55 -16.47 -9.33
N PHE A 174 -32.47 -15.74 -8.99
CA PHE A 174 -32.36 -14.30 -9.28
C PHE A 174 -32.49 -14.05 -10.78
N THR A 175 -33.47 -13.21 -11.17
CA THR A 175 -33.72 -12.86 -12.56
C THR A 175 -32.71 -11.82 -13.07
N ILE A 176 -31.83 -12.23 -13.97
CA ILE A 176 -30.93 -11.37 -14.73
C ILE A 176 -31.71 -10.81 -15.92
N LYS A 177 -31.95 -9.49 -15.90
CA LYS A 177 -32.83 -8.83 -16.86
C LYS A 177 -32.22 -8.67 -18.24
N GLU A 178 -30.92 -8.39 -18.28
CA GLU A 178 -30.19 -8.06 -19.50
C GLU A 178 -28.86 -8.82 -19.51
N LYS A 179 -28.41 -9.19 -20.71
CA LYS A 179 -27.10 -9.82 -20.88
C LYS A 179 -26.01 -8.81 -20.50
N PRO A 180 -25.06 -9.16 -19.62
CA PRO A 180 -23.95 -8.26 -19.31
C PRO A 180 -23.10 -8.03 -20.57
N SER A 181 -22.64 -6.79 -20.75
CA SER A 181 -21.83 -6.38 -21.90
C SER A 181 -20.51 -5.74 -21.45
N GLY A 182 -19.41 -6.12 -22.11
CA GLY A 182 -18.09 -5.52 -21.89
C GLY A 182 -17.08 -6.16 -22.85
N SER A 183 -16.17 -5.36 -23.44
CA SER A 183 -15.21 -5.87 -24.44
C SER A 183 -14.25 -6.92 -23.91
N ASP A 184 -14.01 -6.92 -22.60
CA ASP A 184 -13.05 -7.77 -21.91
C ASP A 184 -13.73 -8.67 -20.86
N LEU A 185 -15.06 -8.78 -20.92
CA LEU A 185 -15.84 -9.61 -20.00
C LEU A 185 -15.57 -11.09 -20.30
N THR A 186 -15.09 -11.84 -19.30
CA THR A 186 -14.81 -13.27 -19.42
C THR A 186 -15.88 -14.11 -18.72
N PHE A 187 -16.00 -15.39 -19.10
CA PHE A 187 -16.83 -16.34 -18.36
C PHE A 187 -16.45 -16.38 -16.88
N ARG A 188 -15.15 -16.34 -16.57
CA ARG A 188 -14.65 -16.32 -15.19
C ARG A 188 -15.14 -15.12 -14.40
N ALA A 189 -15.12 -13.93 -14.99
CA ALA A 189 -15.68 -12.73 -14.36
C ALA A 189 -17.18 -12.89 -14.09
N VAL A 190 -17.93 -13.43 -15.05
CA VAL A 190 -19.37 -13.67 -14.89
C VAL A 190 -19.66 -14.76 -13.84
N PHE A 191 -18.84 -15.80 -13.71
CA PHE A 191 -18.96 -16.77 -12.61
C PHE A 191 -18.75 -16.10 -11.25
N GLY A 192 -17.78 -15.18 -11.17
CA GLY A 192 -17.60 -14.31 -10.02
C GLY A 192 -18.85 -13.48 -9.71
N TYR A 193 -19.43 -12.83 -10.71
CA TYR A 193 -20.66 -12.05 -10.54
C TYR A 193 -21.86 -12.90 -10.10
N LEU A 194 -22.03 -14.11 -10.64
CA LEU A 194 -23.05 -15.06 -10.19
C LEU A 194 -22.83 -15.46 -8.73
N ALA A 195 -21.57 -15.74 -8.34
CA ALA A 195 -21.25 -16.07 -6.96
C ALA A 195 -21.44 -14.89 -5.99
N MET A 196 -21.26 -13.65 -6.47
CA MET A 196 -21.56 -12.46 -5.70
C MET A 196 -23.06 -12.34 -5.38
N LEU A 197 -23.94 -12.73 -6.31
CA LEU A 197 -25.38 -12.83 -6.02
C LEU A 197 -25.62 -13.76 -4.83
N ALA A 198 -24.84 -14.83 -4.72
CA ALA A 198 -24.90 -15.78 -3.60
C ALA A 198 -24.15 -15.31 -2.34
N ALA A 199 -23.68 -14.06 -2.29
CA ALA A 199 -22.83 -13.53 -1.22
C ALA A 199 -21.58 -14.39 -0.95
N GLY A 200 -20.89 -14.83 -2.01
CA GLY A 200 -19.62 -15.54 -1.88
C GLY A 200 -18.83 -15.61 -3.19
N ASN A 201 -18.25 -16.76 -3.51
CA ASN A 201 -17.23 -16.93 -4.56
C ASN A 201 -17.43 -18.24 -5.34
N ALA A 202 -16.87 -18.32 -6.55
CA ALA A 202 -16.86 -19.54 -7.36
C ALA A 202 -15.53 -20.28 -7.23
N ARG A 203 -15.55 -21.62 -7.24
CA ARG A 203 -14.35 -22.48 -7.11
C ARG A 203 -14.55 -23.79 -7.88
N ILE A 204 -13.46 -24.39 -8.36
CA ILE A 204 -13.48 -25.77 -8.84
C ILE A 204 -13.31 -26.73 -7.65
N SER A 205 -14.27 -27.63 -7.45
CA SER A 205 -14.19 -28.68 -6.46
C SER A 205 -13.08 -29.68 -6.78
N ARG A 206 -12.70 -30.52 -5.80
CA ARG A 206 -11.67 -31.55 -6.01
C ARG A 206 -12.05 -32.52 -7.15
N GLN A 207 -13.34 -32.75 -7.35
CA GLN A 207 -13.88 -33.59 -8.41
C GLN A 207 -13.92 -32.91 -9.79
N GLY A 208 -13.47 -31.64 -9.91
CA GLY A 208 -13.46 -30.89 -11.17
C GLY A 208 -14.80 -30.24 -11.53
N MET A 209 -15.71 -30.08 -10.57
CA MET A 209 -17.00 -29.40 -10.79
C MET A 209 -16.89 -27.93 -10.37
N LEU A 210 -17.50 -27.02 -11.12
CA LEU A 210 -17.55 -25.60 -10.73
C LEU A 210 -18.70 -25.39 -9.74
N GLU A 211 -18.38 -24.80 -8.58
CA GLU A 211 -19.31 -24.58 -7.48
C GLU A 211 -19.41 -23.09 -7.14
N ILE A 212 -20.63 -22.64 -6.84
CA ILE A 212 -20.87 -21.33 -6.22
C ILE A 212 -20.99 -21.55 -4.71
N LEU A 213 -20.06 -20.96 -3.97
CA LEU A 213 -19.98 -21.03 -2.51
C LEU A 213 -20.49 -19.72 -1.91
N SER A 214 -21.34 -19.81 -0.90
CA SER A 214 -21.76 -18.66 -0.09
C SER A 214 -20.95 -18.61 1.20
N TYR A 215 -20.60 -17.42 1.68
CA TYR A 215 -20.11 -17.31 3.06
C TYR A 215 -21.20 -17.79 4.02
N ASP A 216 -20.81 -18.53 5.05
CA ASP A 216 -21.67 -18.85 6.19
C ASP A 216 -20.93 -18.62 7.50
N PHE A 217 -21.11 -17.43 8.08
CA PHE A 217 -20.53 -17.09 9.37
C PHE A 217 -21.47 -17.36 10.54
N SER A 218 -22.72 -17.73 10.27
CA SER A 218 -23.65 -18.12 11.35
C SER A 218 -23.22 -19.40 12.06
N VAL A 219 -22.33 -20.18 11.44
CA VAL A 219 -21.70 -21.36 12.04
C VAL A 219 -20.98 -21.05 13.35
N PHE A 220 -20.46 -19.83 13.54
CA PHE A 220 -19.80 -19.43 14.78
C PHE A 220 -20.77 -19.28 15.95
N ASP A 221 -22.07 -19.09 15.67
CA ASP A 221 -23.12 -18.91 16.67
C ASP A 221 -23.89 -20.22 16.96
N GLN A 222 -23.62 -21.29 16.23
CA GLN A 222 -24.34 -22.56 16.33
C GLN A 222 -23.66 -23.52 17.33
N GLU A 223 -24.39 -23.93 18.37
CA GLU A 223 -23.92 -24.97 19.28
C GLU A 223 -23.82 -26.33 18.58
N GLY A 224 -22.71 -27.04 18.82
CA GLY A 224 -22.48 -28.40 18.31
C GLY A 224 -21.91 -28.48 16.89
N VAL A 225 -21.73 -27.36 16.19
CA VAL A 225 -20.99 -27.32 14.93
C VAL A 225 -19.49 -27.37 15.21
N HIS A 226 -18.80 -28.35 14.63
CA HIS A 226 -17.35 -28.44 14.74
C HIS A 226 -16.70 -27.45 13.77
N ILE A 227 -15.96 -26.47 14.31
CA ILE A 227 -15.15 -25.52 13.56
C ILE A 227 -13.68 -25.83 13.86
N GLN A 228 -12.85 -25.81 12.81
CA GLN A 228 -11.44 -26.12 12.99
C GLN A 228 -10.75 -25.04 13.82
N GLU A 229 -9.95 -25.50 14.78
CA GLU A 229 -9.07 -24.65 15.58
C GLU A 229 -7.64 -24.73 15.02
N LEU A 230 -7.13 -23.62 14.50
CA LEU A 230 -5.78 -23.49 14.01
C LEU A 230 -4.88 -23.04 15.17
N ARG A 231 -3.95 -23.91 15.55
CA ARG A 231 -2.92 -23.72 16.58
C ARG A 231 -1.54 -24.01 15.97
N ASN A 232 -0.46 -24.06 16.75
CA ASN A 232 0.86 -24.49 16.27
C ASN A 232 1.41 -23.70 15.05
N PHE A 233 1.36 -22.38 15.13
CA PHE A 233 1.99 -21.51 14.14
C PHE A 233 3.44 -21.16 14.51
N ASN A 234 4.32 -21.20 13.52
CA ASN A 234 5.71 -20.73 13.61
C ASN A 234 5.79 -19.19 13.61
N SER A 235 4.93 -18.51 12.84
CA SER A 235 5.06 -17.08 12.54
C SER A 235 3.74 -16.27 12.63
N LEU A 236 2.85 -16.64 13.57
CA LEU A 236 1.52 -16.04 13.69
C LEU A 236 1.49 -14.53 13.96
N LYS A 237 0.83 -13.80 13.07
CA LYS A 237 0.41 -12.41 13.21
C LYS A 237 -1.11 -12.38 13.25
N ILE A 238 -1.68 -11.76 14.29
CA ILE A 238 -3.13 -11.61 14.48
C ILE A 238 -3.39 -10.12 14.71
N GLY A 239 -4.46 -9.59 14.11
CA GLY A 239 -4.88 -8.22 14.39
C GLY A 239 -5.26 -7.98 15.85
N THR A 240 -5.19 -6.72 16.26
CA THR A 240 -5.55 -6.31 17.62
C THR A 240 -7.06 -6.28 17.84
N GLU A 241 -7.83 -6.10 16.77
CA GLU A 241 -9.28 -5.91 16.78
C GLU A 241 -9.94 -6.79 15.72
N ASP A 242 -11.23 -7.07 15.89
CA ASP A 242 -12.00 -7.76 14.86
C ASP A 242 -12.35 -6.80 13.72
N VAL A 243 -12.26 -7.30 12.48
CA VAL A 243 -12.87 -6.70 11.31
C VAL A 243 -14.37 -6.94 11.42
N VAL A 244 -15.13 -5.85 11.57
CA VAL A 244 -16.60 -5.88 11.60
C VAL A 244 -17.12 -5.18 10.36
N ILE A 245 -17.77 -5.94 9.47
CA ILE A 245 -18.37 -5.38 8.25
C ILE A 245 -19.60 -4.58 8.65
N THR A 246 -19.60 -3.27 8.38
CA THR A 246 -20.69 -2.37 8.80
C THR A 246 -21.68 -2.07 7.68
N GLY A 247 -21.26 -2.21 6.43
CA GLY A 247 -22.14 -2.02 5.28
C GLY A 247 -21.57 -2.55 3.96
N ILE A 248 -22.47 -2.69 2.99
CA ILE A 248 -22.17 -3.08 1.61
C ILE A 248 -22.60 -1.93 0.71
N ARG A 249 -21.71 -1.50 -0.18
CA ARG A 249 -21.95 -0.36 -1.07
C ARG A 249 -21.75 -0.76 -2.52
N MET A 250 -22.68 -0.32 -3.38
CA MET A 250 -22.52 -0.36 -4.84
C MET A 250 -22.65 1.06 -5.37
N LYS A 251 -21.72 1.46 -6.25
CA LYS A 251 -21.78 2.74 -6.96
C LYS A 251 -22.02 2.46 -8.43
N VAL A 252 -23.04 3.09 -9.00
CA VAL A 252 -23.32 3.04 -10.42
C VAL A 252 -23.06 4.43 -10.99
N LYS A 253 -22.13 4.52 -11.94
CA LYS A 253 -21.83 5.79 -12.61
C LYS A 253 -22.93 6.14 -13.60
N GLY A 254 -23.44 7.36 -13.50
CA GLY A 254 -24.34 7.94 -14.50
C GLY A 254 -23.57 8.49 -15.71
N LYS A 255 -24.28 9.10 -16.66
CA LYS A 255 -23.60 9.82 -17.77
C LYS A 255 -22.97 11.12 -17.29
N THR A 256 -23.44 11.65 -16.17
CA THR A 256 -22.91 12.83 -15.48
C THR A 256 -22.66 12.48 -14.01
N ALA A 257 -21.80 13.23 -13.33
CA ALA A 257 -21.55 13.05 -11.90
C ALA A 257 -22.80 13.27 -11.01
N GLU A 258 -23.82 13.98 -11.52
CA GLU A 258 -25.10 14.21 -10.85
C GLU A 258 -26.05 13.00 -10.99
N GLU A 259 -25.80 12.13 -11.96
CA GLU A 259 -26.56 10.89 -12.20
C GLU A 259 -25.94 9.68 -11.48
N ASP A 260 -24.81 9.83 -10.80
CA ASP A 260 -24.18 8.77 -10.02
C ASP A 260 -25.10 8.31 -8.87
N GLN A 261 -25.38 7.01 -8.84
CA GLN A 261 -26.22 6.41 -7.80
C GLN A 261 -25.36 5.59 -6.84
N THR A 262 -25.64 5.74 -5.55
CA THR A 262 -25.03 4.93 -4.50
C THR A 262 -26.11 4.14 -3.79
N PHE A 263 -25.97 2.82 -3.83
CA PHE A 263 -26.80 1.86 -3.11
C PHE A 263 -26.03 1.38 -1.88
N LEU A 264 -26.67 1.40 -0.72
CA LEU A 264 -26.06 1.07 0.55
C LEU A 264 -26.99 0.18 1.36
N CYS A 265 -26.45 -0.91 1.89
CA CYS A 265 -27.05 -1.66 2.98
C CYS A 265 -26.14 -1.52 4.22
N GLY A 266 -26.70 -1.18 5.38
CA GLY A 266 -25.95 -0.98 6.62
C GLY A 266 -25.49 0.45 6.88
N LYS A 267 -24.35 0.62 7.53
CA LYS A 267 -23.79 1.91 7.99
C LYS A 267 -22.38 2.13 7.45
N GLU A 268 -22.01 3.40 7.29
CA GLU A 268 -20.64 3.85 7.01
C GLU A 268 -19.64 3.30 8.06
N GLY A 269 -18.40 3.04 7.65
CA GLY A 269 -17.38 2.38 8.46
C GLY A 269 -16.53 1.42 7.63
N TYR A 270 -16.55 0.13 7.96
CA TYR A 270 -15.98 -0.91 7.12
C TYR A 270 -16.98 -1.26 6.00
N LEU A 271 -16.83 -0.60 4.86
CA LEU A 271 -17.64 -0.84 3.68
C LEU A 271 -16.95 -1.83 2.74
N ILE A 272 -17.69 -2.83 2.29
CA ILE A 272 -17.28 -3.63 1.12
C ILE A 272 -17.91 -2.97 -0.10
N GLU A 273 -17.08 -2.44 -0.99
CA GLU A 273 -17.53 -1.95 -2.29
C GLU A 273 -17.67 -3.12 -3.26
N VAL A 274 -18.82 -3.21 -3.93
CA VAL A 274 -19.13 -4.24 -4.90
C VAL A 274 -19.56 -3.64 -6.23
N GLU A 275 -19.29 -4.36 -7.30
CA GLU A 275 -19.74 -4.06 -8.65
C GLU A 275 -20.19 -5.37 -9.32
N ASN A 276 -21.38 -5.35 -9.91
CA ASN A 276 -21.93 -6.53 -10.56
C ASN A 276 -22.87 -6.11 -11.73
N PRO A 277 -22.48 -6.32 -12.99
CA PRO A 277 -23.29 -5.93 -14.13
C PRO A 277 -24.56 -6.79 -14.30
N LEU A 278 -24.69 -7.93 -13.61
CA LEU A 278 -25.88 -8.80 -13.71
C LEU A 278 -27.12 -8.22 -13.00
N VAL A 279 -26.94 -7.19 -12.16
CA VAL A 279 -28.01 -6.62 -11.34
C VAL A 279 -28.49 -5.25 -11.83
N ALA A 280 -28.24 -4.92 -13.10
CA ALA A 280 -28.69 -3.66 -13.70
C ALA A 280 -30.19 -3.40 -13.43
N GLY A 281 -30.49 -2.28 -12.77
CA GLY A 281 -31.83 -1.91 -12.32
C GLY A 281 -32.39 -2.75 -11.17
N GLN A 282 -31.52 -3.43 -10.41
CA GLN A 282 -31.78 -4.27 -9.23
C GLN A 282 -30.65 -4.16 -8.19
N GLU A 283 -29.89 -3.07 -8.19
CA GLU A 283 -28.67 -2.88 -7.41
C GLU A 283 -28.93 -2.91 -5.89
N GLN A 284 -30.04 -2.32 -5.44
CA GLN A 284 -30.43 -2.36 -4.02
C GLN A 284 -30.67 -3.80 -3.54
N GLN A 285 -31.26 -4.65 -4.39
CA GLN A 285 -31.52 -6.05 -4.05
C GLN A 285 -30.20 -6.83 -3.84
N LEU A 286 -29.16 -6.52 -4.60
CA LEU A 286 -27.83 -7.11 -4.42
C LEU A 286 -27.22 -6.70 -3.08
N VAL A 287 -27.11 -5.40 -2.81
CA VAL A 287 -26.47 -4.92 -1.57
C VAL A 287 -27.23 -5.38 -0.33
N ASP A 288 -28.57 -5.48 -0.40
CA ASP A 288 -29.38 -6.02 0.69
C ASP A 288 -29.13 -7.52 0.89
N SER A 289 -29.05 -8.30 -0.19
CA SER A 289 -28.83 -9.75 -0.09
C SER A 289 -27.44 -10.10 0.47
N ILE A 290 -26.41 -9.37 0.05
CA ILE A 290 -25.06 -9.50 0.61
C ILE A 290 -25.04 -8.99 2.06
N GLY A 291 -25.68 -7.86 2.32
CA GLY A 291 -25.75 -7.23 3.64
C GLY A 291 -26.34 -8.15 4.71
N GLN A 292 -27.40 -8.89 4.38
CA GLN A 292 -28.01 -9.89 5.26
C GLN A 292 -27.04 -10.97 5.75
N ARG A 293 -25.96 -11.25 5.01
CA ARG A 293 -25.02 -12.33 5.34
C ARG A 293 -23.74 -11.84 5.99
N LEU A 294 -23.28 -10.65 5.60
CA LEU A 294 -21.95 -10.16 5.94
C LEU A 294 -21.98 -9.06 7.02
N ILE A 295 -23.04 -8.26 7.12
CA ILE A 295 -23.07 -7.15 8.09
C ILE A 295 -23.13 -7.68 9.52
N GLY A 296 -22.27 -7.14 10.38
CA GLY A 296 -22.18 -7.53 11.79
C GLY A 296 -21.34 -8.77 12.04
N VAL A 297 -20.76 -9.38 11.00
CA VAL A 297 -19.83 -10.51 11.16
C VAL A 297 -18.52 -10.00 11.74
N HIS A 298 -18.03 -10.68 12.77
CA HIS A 298 -16.74 -10.43 13.41
C HIS A 298 -15.71 -11.43 12.88
N LEU A 299 -14.72 -10.93 12.14
CA LEU A 299 -13.60 -11.75 11.65
C LEU A 299 -12.29 -11.16 12.14
N ARG A 300 -11.38 -12.02 12.60
CA ARG A 300 -10.03 -11.60 12.95
C ARG A 300 -9.10 -11.77 11.77
N ASP A 301 -8.43 -10.70 11.35
CA ASP A 301 -7.35 -10.78 10.37
C ASP A 301 -6.16 -11.52 10.97
N PHE A 302 -5.56 -12.39 10.17
CA PHE A 302 -4.36 -13.11 10.58
C PHE A 302 -3.54 -13.54 9.37
N SER A 303 -2.26 -13.77 9.61
CA SER A 303 -1.36 -14.45 8.68
C SER A 303 -0.32 -15.19 9.48
N GLY A 304 -0.01 -16.41 9.07
CA GLY A 304 1.09 -17.15 9.68
C GLY A 304 1.38 -18.47 9.00
N ASP A 305 2.56 -18.97 9.28
CA ASP A 305 3.03 -20.28 8.83
C ASP A 305 2.66 -21.33 9.89
N HIS A 306 1.72 -22.19 9.57
CA HIS A 306 1.34 -23.34 10.38
C HIS A 306 2.31 -24.49 10.10
N ILE A 307 2.67 -25.27 11.15
CA ILE A 307 3.65 -26.36 11.04
C ILE A 307 3.38 -27.33 9.88
N ALA A 308 2.13 -27.76 9.72
CA ALA A 308 1.52 -28.26 8.49
C ALA A 308 0.00 -28.42 8.71
N TYR A 309 -0.80 -27.99 7.75
CA TYR A 309 -2.25 -28.11 7.78
C TYR A 309 -2.79 -28.36 6.36
N PRO A 310 -2.79 -29.63 5.90
CA PRO A 310 -3.19 -29.98 4.54
C PRO A 310 -4.71 -29.97 4.29
N LEU A 311 -5.51 -29.84 5.36
CA LEU A 311 -6.96 -29.97 5.30
C LEU A 311 -7.70 -28.65 5.02
N ALA A 312 -6.96 -27.54 4.96
CA ALA A 312 -7.51 -26.22 4.71
C ALA A 312 -8.04 -26.09 3.28
N GLU A 313 -9.24 -25.52 3.15
CA GLU A 313 -9.81 -25.09 1.87
C GLU A 313 -10.22 -23.63 1.92
N PHE A 314 -10.19 -22.98 0.75
CA PHE A 314 -10.66 -21.61 0.61
C PHE A 314 -12.10 -21.46 1.15
N MET A 315 -12.35 -20.38 1.88
CA MET A 315 -13.59 -20.09 2.62
C MET A 315 -13.91 -20.98 3.83
N ASP A 316 -13.02 -21.88 4.26
CA ASP A 316 -13.26 -22.62 5.51
C ASP A 316 -13.33 -21.65 6.71
N PRO A 317 -14.39 -21.73 7.54
CA PRO A 317 -14.45 -21.01 8.81
C PRO A 317 -13.51 -21.67 9.83
N VAL A 318 -12.76 -20.85 10.54
CA VAL A 318 -11.74 -21.33 11.50
C VAL A 318 -11.74 -20.49 12.76
N TYR A 319 -11.29 -21.08 13.87
CA TYR A 319 -10.81 -20.35 15.02
C TYR A 319 -9.29 -20.30 14.99
N VAL A 320 -8.71 -19.10 15.05
CA VAL A 320 -7.27 -18.93 15.19
C VAL A 320 -6.94 -18.78 16.66
N GLU A 321 -6.12 -19.68 17.19
CA GLU A 321 -5.70 -19.66 18.58
C GLU A 321 -4.35 -18.94 18.76
N ASP A 322 -4.29 -17.97 19.67
CA ASP A 322 -3.04 -17.31 20.00
C ASP A 322 -2.22 -18.04 21.06
N ARG A 323 -1.00 -17.56 21.34
CA ARG A 323 -0.10 -18.16 22.36
C ARG A 323 -0.66 -18.17 23.78
N LYS A 324 -1.77 -17.47 24.05
CA LYS A 324 -2.45 -17.42 25.35
C LYS A 324 -3.70 -18.31 25.38
N GLY A 325 -3.96 -19.09 24.33
CA GLY A 325 -5.14 -19.95 24.20
C GLY A 325 -6.43 -19.19 23.86
N ARG A 326 -6.34 -17.91 23.45
CA ARG A 326 -7.51 -17.13 23.04
C ARG A 326 -7.86 -17.48 21.61
N LYS A 327 -9.14 -17.74 21.35
CA LYS A 327 -9.67 -18.16 20.05
C LYS A 327 -10.38 -17.01 19.36
N TYR A 328 -10.06 -16.81 18.09
CA TYR A 328 -10.61 -15.72 17.29
C TYR A 328 -11.30 -16.27 16.03
N PRO A 329 -12.59 -15.98 15.79
CA PRO A 329 -13.27 -16.36 14.56
C PRO A 329 -12.58 -15.75 13.34
N SER A 330 -12.39 -16.55 12.29
CA SER A 330 -11.79 -16.09 11.04
C SER A 330 -12.20 -16.98 9.86
N VAL A 331 -11.76 -16.64 8.65
CA VAL A 331 -12.02 -17.41 7.44
C VAL A 331 -10.78 -17.45 6.58
N LEU A 332 -10.53 -18.59 5.94
CA LEU A 332 -9.38 -18.75 5.06
C LEU A 332 -9.63 -18.10 3.70
N THR A 333 -8.82 -17.11 3.34
CA THR A 333 -8.88 -16.44 2.03
C THR A 333 -7.70 -16.81 1.15
N ASP A 334 -6.58 -17.21 1.74
CA ASP A 334 -5.37 -17.58 1.02
C ASP A 334 -4.65 -18.70 1.79
N ILE A 335 -4.41 -19.80 1.08
CA ILE A 335 -3.76 -21.01 1.57
C ILE A 335 -2.61 -21.34 0.62
N ASP A 336 -1.43 -21.54 1.18
CA ASP A 336 -0.26 -22.05 0.46
C ASP A 336 0.28 -23.25 1.22
N PHE A 337 0.02 -24.45 0.72
CA PHE A 337 0.45 -25.70 1.30
C PHE A 337 1.69 -26.22 0.58
N THR A 338 2.77 -26.49 1.32
CA THR A 338 4.00 -27.09 0.79
C THR A 338 4.14 -28.53 1.29
N PHE A 339 4.33 -29.50 0.39
CA PHE A 339 4.63 -30.88 0.78
C PHE A 339 5.97 -30.96 1.49
N PHE A 340 6.11 -31.84 2.49
CA PHE A 340 7.24 -31.86 3.43
C PHE A 340 7.54 -30.54 4.15
N GLY A 341 6.64 -29.55 4.05
CA GLY A 341 6.86 -28.20 4.51
C GLY A 341 5.75 -27.73 5.44
N ILE A 342 5.50 -26.42 5.35
CA ILE A 342 4.53 -25.68 6.15
C ILE A 342 3.27 -25.39 5.34
N THR A 343 2.22 -24.94 6.03
CA THR A 343 1.08 -24.29 5.38
C THR A 343 1.04 -22.82 5.79
N THR A 344 1.15 -21.91 4.84
CA THR A 344 0.86 -20.50 5.10
C THR A 344 -0.65 -20.28 4.98
N LEU A 345 -1.25 -19.75 6.04
CA LEU A 345 -2.69 -19.48 6.13
C LEU A 345 -2.93 -17.99 6.38
N LYS A 346 -3.92 -17.41 5.70
CA LYS A 346 -4.26 -16.00 5.82
C LYS A 346 -5.78 -15.76 5.79
N ASN A 347 -6.17 -14.69 6.48
CA ASN A 347 -7.37 -13.94 6.21
C ASN A 347 -6.96 -12.53 5.75
N SER A 348 -7.27 -12.20 4.50
CA SER A 348 -6.91 -10.95 3.86
C SER A 348 -7.91 -9.81 4.12
N ALA A 349 -8.93 -10.01 4.96
CA ALA A 349 -9.78 -8.93 5.44
C ALA A 349 -8.92 -7.84 6.10
N VAL A 350 -9.05 -6.60 5.64
CA VAL A 350 -8.28 -5.47 6.16
C VAL A 350 -8.96 -4.88 7.39
N SER A 351 -8.25 -4.10 8.21
CA SER A 351 -8.88 -3.39 9.34
C SER A 351 -9.71 -2.19 8.85
N ALA A 352 -10.68 -1.72 9.64
CA ALA A 352 -11.52 -0.57 9.29
C ALA A 352 -10.73 0.72 8.97
N ILE A 353 -9.63 0.96 9.67
CA ILE A 353 -8.73 2.09 9.38
C ILE A 353 -8.06 1.90 8.01
N ARG A 354 -7.61 0.68 7.68
CA ARG A 354 -6.98 0.40 6.38
C ARG A 354 -8.00 0.40 5.23
N ASN A 355 -9.23 -0.04 5.47
CA ASN A 355 -10.32 0.02 4.50
C ASN A 355 -10.78 1.48 4.23
N SER A 356 -10.76 2.34 5.26
CA SER A 356 -11.07 3.77 5.09
C SER A 356 -9.90 4.58 4.52
N SER A 357 -8.65 4.11 4.66
CA SER A 357 -7.47 4.72 4.04
C SER A 357 -7.29 4.21 2.60
N LYS A 358 -7.41 5.09 1.60
CA LYS A 358 -7.20 4.77 0.17
C LYS A 358 -5.73 4.45 -0.14
N PHE A 359 -5.21 3.31 0.31
CA PHE A 359 -3.94 2.76 -0.15
C PHE A 359 -4.20 1.58 -1.10
N SER A 360 -4.67 1.89 -2.30
CA SER A 360 -4.68 0.94 -3.42
C SER A 360 -3.27 0.94 -3.99
N SER A 361 -2.59 -0.21 -3.97
CA SER A 361 -1.25 -0.38 -4.54
C SER A 361 -1.27 0.04 -6.02
N GLU A 362 -0.47 1.06 -6.36
CA GLU A 362 -0.36 1.65 -7.70
C GLU A 362 -0.14 0.61 -8.82
N ALA A 363 0.43 -0.55 -8.51
CA ALA A 363 0.72 -1.63 -9.45
C ALA A 363 -0.52 -2.20 -10.18
N SER A 364 -1.66 -2.36 -9.49
CA SER A 364 -2.88 -2.92 -10.11
C SER A 364 -3.59 -1.91 -11.01
N LYS A 365 -3.61 -0.63 -10.62
CA LYS A 365 -4.13 0.46 -11.45
C LYS A 365 -3.28 0.67 -12.70
N THR A 366 -1.94 0.62 -12.59
CA THR A 366 -1.08 0.74 -13.78
C THR A 366 -1.25 -0.40 -14.78
N TYR A 367 -1.61 -1.62 -14.35
CA TYR A 367 -1.83 -2.75 -15.27
C TYR A 367 -3.19 -2.68 -15.98
N GLU A 368 -4.25 -2.26 -15.27
CA GLU A 368 -5.58 -2.04 -15.86
C GLU A 368 -5.62 -0.79 -16.73
N GLU A 369 -4.96 0.31 -16.32
CA GLU A 369 -4.82 1.52 -17.12
C GLU A 369 -3.94 1.30 -18.36
N ALA A 370 -2.84 0.55 -18.25
CA ALA A 370 -2.03 0.16 -19.42
C ALA A 370 -2.81 -0.77 -20.37
N ARG A 371 -3.62 -1.70 -19.84
CA ARG A 371 -4.52 -2.53 -20.66
C ARG A 371 -5.61 -1.68 -21.32
N ASN A 372 -6.25 -0.77 -20.61
CA ASN A 372 -7.29 0.11 -21.15
C ASN A 372 -6.74 1.08 -22.21
N LEU A 373 -5.52 1.61 -22.02
CA LEU A 373 -4.83 2.45 -23.01
C LEU A 373 -4.50 1.65 -24.29
N ILE A 374 -4.03 0.40 -24.15
CA ILE A 374 -3.80 -0.50 -25.29
C ILE A 374 -5.12 -0.88 -25.95
N THR A 375 -6.18 -1.14 -25.19
CA THR A 375 -7.50 -1.53 -25.70
C THR A 375 -8.21 -0.37 -26.41
N ASN A 376 -8.07 0.87 -25.94
CA ASN A 376 -8.66 2.05 -26.59
C ASN A 376 -7.90 2.47 -27.85
N GLU A 377 -6.55 2.42 -27.83
CA GLU A 377 -5.74 2.58 -29.05
C GLU A 377 -6.08 1.50 -30.08
N ARG A 378 -6.19 0.23 -29.64
CA ARG A 378 -6.65 -0.89 -30.47
C ARG A 378 -8.05 -0.63 -31.01
N LYS A 379 -9.04 -0.23 -30.21
CA LYS A 379 -10.41 0.05 -30.70
C LYS A 379 -10.44 1.11 -31.80
N ALA A 380 -9.72 2.23 -31.63
CA ALA A 380 -9.66 3.28 -32.65
C ALA A 380 -8.97 2.80 -33.94
N ARG A 381 -7.91 1.99 -33.80
CA ARG A 381 -7.18 1.38 -34.91
C ARG A 381 -7.98 0.29 -35.61
N ASP A 382 -8.64 -0.58 -34.86
CA ASP A 382 -9.49 -1.67 -35.35
C ASP A 382 -10.72 -1.08 -36.05
N THR A 383 -11.31 0.00 -35.51
CA THR A 383 -12.34 0.79 -36.21
C THR A 383 -11.81 1.38 -37.52
N ALA A 384 -10.57 1.87 -37.56
CA ALA A 384 -9.96 2.37 -38.79
C ALA A 384 -9.70 1.25 -39.81
N ILE A 385 -9.28 0.05 -39.35
CA ILE A 385 -9.08 -1.15 -40.16
C ILE A 385 -10.42 -1.65 -40.72
N GLU A 386 -11.47 -1.73 -39.90
CA GLU A 386 -12.82 -2.12 -40.33
C GLU A 386 -13.42 -1.10 -41.31
N ASN A 387 -13.26 0.20 -41.06
CA ASN A 387 -13.70 1.23 -41.99
C ASN A 387 -12.94 1.16 -43.31
N LEU A 388 -11.65 0.81 -43.29
CA LEU A 388 -10.86 0.56 -44.49
C LEU A 388 -11.37 -0.70 -45.22
N ALA A 389 -11.56 -1.82 -44.52
CA ALA A 389 -12.09 -3.06 -45.07
C ALA A 389 -13.47 -2.85 -45.71
N ARG A 390 -14.39 -2.15 -45.03
CA ARG A 390 -15.72 -1.81 -45.56
C ARG A 390 -15.63 -0.92 -46.80
N LYS A 391 -14.70 0.04 -46.83
CA LYS A 391 -14.45 0.84 -48.04
C LYS A 391 -13.92 -0.04 -49.18
N LEU A 392 -13.04 -0.99 -48.90
CA LEU A 392 -12.53 -1.92 -49.91
C LEU A 392 -13.62 -2.84 -50.46
N GLU A 393 -14.51 -3.35 -49.62
CA GLU A 393 -15.63 -4.22 -50.02
C GLU A 393 -16.72 -3.49 -50.81
N SER A 394 -17.01 -2.22 -50.47
CA SER A 394 -18.06 -1.43 -51.12
C SER A 394 -17.58 -0.63 -52.34
N SER A 395 -16.27 -0.63 -52.62
CA SER A 395 -15.70 0.12 -53.75
C SER A 395 -15.81 -0.64 -55.07
N SER A 396 -16.13 0.07 -56.14
CA SER A 396 -16.01 -0.47 -57.51
C SER A 396 -14.54 -0.64 -57.90
N GLY A 397 -14.26 -1.54 -58.86
CA GLY A 397 -12.93 -1.67 -59.46
C GLY A 397 -12.43 -0.36 -60.09
N LEU A 398 -11.12 -0.26 -60.28
CA LEU A 398 -10.45 0.91 -60.85
C LEU A 398 -10.31 0.80 -62.37
N TYR A 399 -10.46 1.94 -63.06
CA TYR A 399 -10.07 2.10 -64.45
C TYR A 399 -8.65 2.67 -64.52
N CYS A 400 -7.92 2.34 -65.59
CA CYS A 400 -6.56 2.80 -65.81
C CYS A 400 -6.48 3.59 -67.12
N THR A 401 -6.01 4.83 -67.05
CA THR A 401 -5.61 5.62 -68.22
C THR A 401 -4.09 5.75 -68.23
N LYS A 402 -3.48 5.35 -69.34
CA LYS A 402 -2.05 5.53 -69.60
C LYS A 402 -1.85 6.82 -70.41
N ASP A 403 -0.94 7.65 -69.94
CA ASP A 403 -0.56 8.89 -70.61
C ASP A 403 0.91 8.79 -71.03
N GLU A 404 1.12 8.34 -72.27
CA GLU A 404 2.43 8.16 -72.88
C GLU A 404 3.06 9.53 -73.18
N GLN A 405 4.25 9.75 -72.64
CA GLN A 405 4.99 10.99 -72.78
C GLN A 405 5.87 10.96 -74.05
N PRO A 406 6.27 12.11 -74.60
CA PRO A 406 7.12 12.16 -75.80
C PRO A 406 8.47 11.45 -75.69
N ASP A 407 8.96 11.22 -74.47
CA ASP A 407 10.20 10.50 -74.18
C ASP A 407 10.01 8.97 -74.07
N GLY A 408 8.80 8.47 -74.32
CA GLY A 408 8.44 7.05 -74.22
C GLY A 408 8.11 6.58 -72.80
N SER A 409 8.20 7.44 -71.79
CA SER A 409 7.74 7.12 -70.43
C SER A 409 6.20 7.17 -70.34
N THR A 410 5.63 6.64 -69.26
CA THR A 410 4.17 6.60 -69.07
C THR A 410 3.79 7.09 -67.68
N ILE A 411 2.84 8.02 -67.63
CA ILE A 411 2.15 8.38 -66.39
C ILE A 411 0.89 7.53 -66.29
N TYR A 412 0.67 6.93 -65.12
CA TYR A 412 -0.53 6.13 -64.86
C TYR A 412 -1.53 6.92 -64.04
N TYR A 413 -2.78 6.93 -64.49
CA TYR A 413 -3.93 7.42 -63.74
C TYR A 413 -4.85 6.22 -63.44
N MET A 414 -4.96 5.84 -62.17
CA MET A 414 -6.04 4.96 -61.71
C MET A 414 -7.19 5.83 -61.25
N HIS A 415 -8.44 5.49 -61.59
CA HIS A 415 -9.58 6.36 -61.32
C HIS A 415 -10.92 5.60 -61.19
N ASP A 416 -11.91 6.23 -60.55
CA ASP A 416 -13.14 5.58 -60.07
C ASP A 416 -14.29 5.49 -61.10
N LYS A 417 -14.17 6.11 -62.28
CA LYS A 417 -15.18 6.07 -63.37
C LYS A 417 -14.57 5.59 -64.68
N ALA A 418 -15.41 5.21 -65.65
CA ALA A 418 -14.90 4.71 -66.93
C ALA A 418 -14.07 5.75 -67.71
N LYS A 419 -14.38 7.03 -67.56
CA LYS A 419 -13.61 8.14 -68.14
C LYS A 419 -12.89 8.93 -67.05
N LEU A 420 -11.62 9.23 -67.32
CA LEU A 420 -10.78 10.03 -66.41
C LEU A 420 -11.41 11.41 -66.12
N SER A 421 -12.01 12.05 -67.12
CA SER A 421 -12.65 13.37 -66.99
C SER A 421 -13.91 13.39 -66.14
N GLU A 422 -14.52 12.22 -65.89
CA GLU A 422 -15.73 12.07 -65.07
C GLU A 422 -15.39 11.56 -63.66
N SER A 423 -14.12 11.23 -63.39
CA SER A 423 -13.67 10.66 -62.11
C SER A 423 -13.41 11.73 -61.08
N MET A 424 -13.69 11.41 -59.82
CA MET A 424 -13.43 12.29 -58.67
C MET A 424 -12.24 11.81 -57.86
N ILE A 425 -12.05 10.48 -57.76
CA ILE A 425 -10.91 9.88 -57.07
C ILE A 425 -9.90 9.45 -58.12
N ILE A 426 -8.70 10.04 -58.07
CA ILE A 426 -7.64 9.80 -59.05
C ILE A 426 -6.32 9.54 -58.33
N TRP A 427 -5.72 8.39 -58.57
CA TRP A 427 -4.35 8.06 -58.18
C TRP A 427 -3.44 8.30 -59.37
N LYS A 428 -2.58 9.31 -59.27
CA LYS A 428 -1.57 9.64 -60.28
C LYS A 428 -0.22 9.07 -59.86
N MET A 429 0.39 8.30 -60.75
CA MET A 429 1.70 7.70 -60.52
C MET A 429 2.68 8.19 -61.60
N THR A 430 3.77 8.79 -61.16
CA THR A 430 4.91 9.19 -62.00
C THR A 430 6.16 8.43 -61.56
N ALA A 431 7.29 8.69 -62.21
CA ALA A 431 8.58 8.13 -61.79
C ALA A 431 9.00 8.58 -60.37
N GLU A 432 8.50 9.72 -59.89
CA GLU A 432 8.97 10.36 -58.65
C GLU A 432 7.95 10.37 -57.52
N ALA A 433 6.65 10.19 -57.80
CA ALA A 433 5.62 10.30 -56.77
C ALA A 433 4.34 9.54 -57.08
N ILE A 434 3.60 9.23 -56.01
CA ILE A 434 2.21 8.78 -56.04
C ILE A 434 1.37 9.83 -55.33
N GLY A 435 0.42 10.42 -56.04
CA GLY A 435 -0.53 11.40 -55.51
C GLY A 435 -1.96 10.90 -55.58
N ILE A 436 -2.76 11.21 -54.55
CA ILE A 436 -4.19 10.90 -54.48
C ILE A 436 -4.99 12.20 -54.53
N SER A 437 -5.89 12.29 -55.50
CA SER A 437 -6.87 13.37 -55.64
C SER A 437 -8.27 12.85 -55.33
N THR A 438 -9.08 13.68 -54.68
CA THR A 438 -10.52 13.44 -54.45
C THR A 438 -11.39 14.56 -55.05
N ASP A 439 -10.81 15.42 -55.89
CA ASP A 439 -11.47 16.58 -56.51
C ASP A 439 -11.41 16.55 -58.05
N GLY A 440 -11.21 15.36 -58.63
CA GLY A 440 -11.12 15.14 -60.07
C GLY A 440 -9.79 15.57 -60.68
N GLY A 441 -8.69 15.44 -59.93
CA GLY A 441 -7.33 15.69 -60.40
C GLY A 441 -6.90 17.15 -60.35
N LYS A 442 -7.65 18.03 -59.66
CA LYS A 442 -7.28 19.45 -59.50
C LYS A 442 -6.20 19.62 -58.45
N THR A 443 -6.27 18.86 -57.35
CA THR A 443 -5.25 18.85 -56.29
C THR A 443 -4.91 17.43 -55.86
N TYR A 444 -3.68 17.25 -55.34
CA TYR A 444 -3.17 15.97 -54.82
C TYR A 444 -2.65 16.15 -53.38
N PRO A 445 -3.53 16.36 -52.39
CA PRO A 445 -3.15 16.71 -51.02
C PRO A 445 -2.63 15.53 -50.18
N THR A 446 -2.64 14.31 -50.71
CA THR A 446 -2.16 13.10 -50.03
C THR A 446 -1.27 12.31 -50.99
N GLY A 447 -0.12 11.83 -50.52
CA GLY A 447 0.81 11.10 -51.39
C GLY A 447 2.15 10.81 -50.74
N ILE A 448 3.01 10.13 -51.48
CA ILE A 448 4.41 9.86 -51.13
C ILE A 448 5.30 10.06 -52.35
N ASP A 449 6.48 10.62 -52.15
CA ASP A 449 7.50 10.77 -53.19
C ASP A 449 8.70 9.83 -53.00
N ALA A 450 9.56 9.78 -54.00
CA ALA A 450 10.76 8.93 -54.04
C ALA A 450 11.81 9.32 -52.98
N THR A 451 11.69 10.49 -52.35
CA THR A 451 12.57 10.92 -51.24
C THR A 451 12.10 10.40 -49.88
N GLY A 452 10.90 9.80 -49.83
CA GLY A 452 10.27 9.34 -48.59
C GLY A 452 9.46 10.43 -47.89
N MET A 453 9.22 11.59 -48.53
CA MET A 453 8.30 12.59 -47.99
C MET A 453 6.87 12.11 -48.20
N ALA A 454 6.14 11.93 -47.10
CA ALA A 454 4.73 11.56 -47.12
C ALA A 454 3.86 12.73 -46.62
N ILE A 455 2.80 13.03 -47.37
CA ILE A 455 1.76 13.99 -46.96
C ILE A 455 0.51 13.17 -46.64
N LEU A 456 0.15 13.14 -45.34
CA LEU A 456 -0.91 12.29 -44.80
C LEU A 456 -1.79 13.08 -43.84
N ASN A 457 -3.09 12.78 -43.81
CA ASN A 457 -4.03 13.43 -42.89
C ASN A 457 -3.99 12.81 -41.48
N LYS A 458 -3.80 11.48 -41.38
CA LYS A 458 -3.65 10.73 -40.12
C LYS A 458 -2.72 9.54 -40.33
N ILE A 459 -1.99 9.15 -39.28
CA ILE A 459 -1.09 7.99 -39.28
C ILE A 459 -1.38 7.16 -38.02
N TYR A 460 -1.68 5.86 -38.19
CA TYR A 460 -1.81 4.88 -37.10
C TYR A 460 -0.60 3.93 -37.17
N VAL A 461 0.23 3.85 -36.12
CA VAL A 461 1.50 3.07 -36.11
C VAL A 461 1.75 2.37 -34.78
N ILE A 462 2.36 1.19 -34.82
CA ILE A 462 2.86 0.49 -33.62
C ILE A 462 4.28 0.99 -33.35
N GLY A 463 4.37 2.10 -32.62
CA GLY A 463 5.63 2.78 -32.30
C GLY A 463 6.10 3.75 -33.39
N LEU A 464 6.76 4.83 -32.95
CA LEU A 464 7.41 5.81 -33.82
C LEU A 464 8.84 6.04 -33.30
N ASN A 465 9.83 5.52 -34.02
CA ASN A 465 11.24 5.80 -33.74
C ASN A 465 11.70 6.97 -34.62
N ALA A 466 12.02 8.11 -34.00
CA ALA A 466 12.43 9.32 -34.71
C ALA A 466 13.51 10.07 -33.92
N THR A 467 14.56 10.50 -34.62
CA THR A 467 15.60 11.36 -34.03
C THR A 467 15.13 12.81 -33.86
N TYR A 468 14.14 13.24 -34.65
CA TYR A 468 13.61 14.60 -34.65
C TYR A 468 12.12 14.62 -34.94
N ILE A 469 11.35 15.32 -34.09
CA ILE A 469 9.91 15.54 -34.27
C ILE A 469 9.65 17.05 -34.17
N LYS A 470 9.10 17.64 -35.25
CA LYS A 470 8.65 19.04 -35.26
C LYS A 470 7.12 19.06 -35.21
N THR A 471 6.56 19.50 -34.09
CA THR A 471 5.11 19.59 -33.86
C THR A 471 4.74 20.92 -33.20
N GLY A 472 3.48 21.35 -33.33
CA GLY A 472 2.93 22.48 -32.58
C GLY A 472 2.51 22.12 -31.16
N LYS A 473 1.93 20.93 -30.97
CA LYS A 473 1.49 20.40 -29.67
C LYS A 473 1.75 18.90 -29.65
N LEU A 474 2.44 18.41 -28.62
CA LEU A 474 2.50 16.99 -28.29
C LEU A 474 1.50 16.77 -27.17
N LEU A 475 0.41 16.06 -27.46
CA LEU A 475 -0.71 15.84 -26.56
C LEU A 475 -0.90 14.34 -26.34
N VAL A 476 -0.93 13.94 -25.08
CA VAL A 476 -1.21 12.58 -24.64
C VAL A 476 -2.44 12.66 -23.76
N GLU A 477 -3.50 11.96 -24.16
CA GLU A 477 -4.77 11.86 -23.45
C GLU A 477 -5.00 10.42 -23.00
N ASP A 478 -5.77 10.24 -21.92
CA ASP A 478 -6.28 8.93 -21.55
C ASP A 478 -7.49 8.53 -22.42
N GLY A 479 -8.05 7.35 -22.14
CA GLY A 479 -9.22 6.83 -22.84
C GLY A 479 -10.49 7.70 -22.74
N ASP A 480 -10.53 8.59 -21.76
CA ASP A 480 -11.66 9.47 -21.47
C ASP A 480 -11.44 10.89 -22.03
N GLY A 481 -10.31 11.13 -22.69
CA GLY A 481 -9.94 12.44 -23.25
C GLY A 481 -9.32 13.40 -22.24
N ASN A 482 -8.96 12.93 -21.03
CA ASN A 482 -8.24 13.76 -20.08
C ASN A 482 -6.77 13.86 -20.47
N ILE A 483 -6.22 15.07 -20.40
CA ILE A 483 -4.81 15.32 -20.72
C ILE A 483 -3.92 14.67 -19.66
N LEU A 484 -3.06 13.74 -20.05
CA LEU A 484 -2.04 13.12 -19.19
C LEU A 484 -0.72 13.89 -19.24
N PHE A 485 -0.26 14.17 -20.47
CA PHE A 485 0.97 14.90 -20.76
C PHE A 485 0.76 15.82 -21.94
N CYS A 486 1.19 17.07 -21.83
CA CYS A 486 1.11 18.03 -22.91
C CYS A 486 2.38 18.88 -22.99
N VAL A 487 2.97 18.99 -24.18
CA VAL A 487 3.97 19.99 -24.52
C VAL A 487 3.37 20.93 -25.56
N ASN A 488 3.11 22.17 -25.16
CA ASN A 488 2.52 23.18 -26.03
C ASN A 488 3.60 24.18 -26.47
N MET A 489 4.02 24.09 -27.73
CA MET A 489 5.11 24.93 -28.25
C MET A 489 4.69 26.39 -28.45
N LYS A 490 3.38 26.69 -28.47
CA LYS A 490 2.87 28.07 -28.58
C LYS A 490 2.91 28.79 -27.24
N THR A 491 2.54 28.13 -26.15
CA THR A 491 2.53 28.73 -24.80
C THR A 491 3.83 28.50 -24.05
N GLY A 492 4.64 27.52 -24.45
CA GLY A 492 5.84 27.09 -23.73
C GLY A 492 5.56 26.20 -22.52
N GLU A 493 4.31 25.79 -22.33
CA GLU A 493 3.88 25.02 -21.15
C GLU A 493 4.11 23.53 -21.33
N VAL A 494 4.58 22.90 -20.24
CA VAL A 494 4.61 21.44 -20.07
C VAL A 494 3.66 21.08 -18.93
N LEU A 495 2.61 20.31 -19.25
CA LEU A 495 1.60 19.89 -18.29
C LEU A 495 1.73 18.38 -18.02
N ILE A 496 1.72 17.99 -16.75
CA ILE A 496 1.61 16.61 -16.27
C ILE A 496 0.51 16.59 -15.21
N ASN A 497 -0.64 16.01 -15.54
CA ASN A 497 -1.81 16.06 -14.65
C ASN A 497 -1.81 14.92 -13.61
N ASN A 498 -1.07 13.85 -13.86
CA ASN A 498 -0.94 12.72 -12.94
C ASN A 498 0.44 12.05 -13.09
N GLY A 499 1.01 11.53 -12.00
CA GLY A 499 2.29 10.81 -12.00
C GLY A 499 3.51 11.60 -11.50
N ILE A 500 4.70 11.09 -11.83
CA ILE A 500 6.00 11.62 -11.35
C ILE A 500 6.81 12.13 -12.54
N LEU A 501 7.21 13.40 -12.51
CA LEU A 501 8.25 13.91 -13.42
C LEU A 501 9.62 13.70 -12.76
N LYS A 502 10.37 12.70 -13.25
CA LYS A 502 11.76 12.46 -12.82
C LYS A 502 12.74 13.22 -13.73
N VAL A 503 13.56 14.10 -13.14
CA VAL A 503 14.60 14.85 -13.85
C VAL A 503 15.95 14.49 -13.22
N GLY A 504 16.72 13.62 -13.88
CA GLY A 504 17.94 13.06 -13.32
C GLY A 504 17.66 12.20 -12.07
N SER A 505 18.30 12.51 -10.95
CA SER A 505 18.07 11.85 -9.66
C SER A 505 16.93 12.45 -8.83
N GLY A 506 16.35 13.59 -9.24
CA GLY A 506 15.25 14.26 -8.54
C GLY A 506 13.87 13.96 -9.14
N PHE A 507 12.80 14.25 -8.39
CA PHE A 507 11.42 14.04 -8.83
C PHE A 507 10.46 15.16 -8.38
N ILE A 508 9.43 15.43 -9.18
CA ILE A 508 8.26 16.25 -8.84
C ILE A 508 7.05 15.31 -8.81
N SER A 509 6.37 15.22 -7.67
CA SER A 509 5.18 14.37 -7.46
C SER A 509 3.96 15.24 -7.15
N THR A 510 2.80 14.87 -7.70
CA THR A 510 1.52 15.55 -7.44
C THR A 510 0.91 15.18 -6.09
N ASN A 511 1.35 14.09 -5.45
CA ASN A 511 0.74 13.51 -4.25
C ASN A 511 1.72 13.33 -3.06
N GLY A 512 2.93 13.87 -3.14
CA GLY A 512 3.97 13.72 -2.10
C GLY A 512 4.85 14.96 -1.96
N ARG A 513 5.56 15.07 -0.82
CA ARG A 513 6.37 16.23 -0.42
C ARG A 513 7.12 16.84 -1.60
N PHE A 514 6.92 18.12 -1.83
CA PHE A 514 7.72 18.95 -2.72
C PHE A 514 9.15 19.04 -2.16
N GLN A 515 10.00 18.08 -2.52
CA GLN A 515 11.44 18.16 -2.24
C GLN A 515 12.07 19.08 -3.28
N LEU A 516 12.17 20.35 -2.94
CA LEU A 516 13.15 21.22 -3.58
C LEU A 516 14.52 20.59 -3.33
N GLY A 517 15.25 20.25 -4.38
CA GLY A 517 16.69 19.98 -4.28
C GLY A 517 17.42 21.17 -3.63
N PRO A 518 18.74 21.07 -3.35
CA PRO A 518 19.48 22.15 -2.69
C PRO A 518 19.18 23.50 -3.34
N MET A 519 18.51 24.38 -2.59
CA MET A 519 18.10 25.69 -3.06
C MET A 519 19.35 26.57 -3.11
N SER A 520 19.92 26.77 -4.30
CA SER A 520 20.93 27.82 -4.48
C SER A 520 20.22 29.15 -4.70
N SER A 521 20.49 30.13 -3.83
CA SER A 521 20.01 31.52 -3.97
C SER A 521 20.30 32.05 -5.37
N ARG A 522 19.30 32.68 -5.99
CA ARG A 522 19.52 33.53 -7.17
C ARG A 522 20.06 34.86 -6.65
N ASN A 523 21.31 35.16 -7.02
CA ASN A 523 22.07 36.40 -6.73
C ASN A 523 22.99 36.39 -5.49
N GLY A 524 23.19 35.24 -4.83
CA GLY A 524 24.16 35.12 -3.74
C GLY A 524 25.54 35.63 -4.18
N LYS A 525 26.04 36.68 -3.51
CA LYS A 525 27.36 37.25 -3.79
C LYS A 525 28.38 36.62 -2.84
N PHE A 526 29.47 36.13 -3.40
CA PHE A 526 30.60 35.69 -2.60
C PHE A 526 31.54 36.88 -2.36
N ALA A 527 31.63 37.34 -1.12
CA ALA A 527 32.48 38.47 -0.73
C ALA A 527 33.18 38.17 0.60
N ASN A 528 34.48 38.46 0.70
CA ASN A 528 35.29 38.24 1.91
C ASN A 528 35.22 36.81 2.50
N GLY A 529 35.04 35.79 1.64
CA GLY A 529 35.00 34.39 2.07
C GLY A 529 33.65 33.91 2.60
N VAL A 530 32.62 34.75 2.56
CA VAL A 530 31.25 34.43 3.02
C VAL A 530 30.27 34.68 1.88
N TYR A 531 29.21 33.88 1.80
CA TYR A 531 28.12 34.10 0.86
C TYR A 531 27.10 35.06 1.49
N THR A 532 26.93 36.24 0.92
CA THR A 532 25.89 37.20 1.34
C THR A 532 24.67 37.10 0.42
N ASP A 533 23.50 37.52 0.90
CA ASP A 533 22.22 37.60 0.16
C ASP A 533 21.66 36.20 -0.24
N GLN A 534 21.55 35.29 0.73
CA GLN A 534 21.05 33.92 0.53
C GLN A 534 19.55 33.72 0.82
N ASP A 535 18.75 34.79 0.85
CA ASP A 535 17.37 34.68 1.31
C ASP A 535 16.47 33.89 0.35
N VAL A 536 15.74 32.94 0.93
CA VAL A 536 14.60 32.27 0.30
C VAL A 536 13.33 32.87 0.89
N TYR A 537 12.56 33.57 0.06
CA TYR A 537 11.32 34.22 0.50
C TYR A 537 10.08 33.41 0.13
N PHE A 538 9.18 33.20 1.08
CA PHE A 538 7.84 32.64 0.87
C PHE A 538 6.80 33.72 1.20
N ASP A 539 6.06 34.18 0.19
CA ASP A 539 5.12 35.30 0.30
C ASP A 539 3.80 34.94 1.02
N LYS A 540 3.59 33.65 1.36
CA LYS A 540 2.39 33.12 2.04
C LYS A 540 2.74 31.98 3.00
N ALA A 541 1.85 31.73 3.97
CA ALA A 541 2.05 30.74 5.03
C ALA A 541 2.24 29.31 4.51
N ILE A 542 3.20 28.58 5.11
CA ILE A 542 3.36 27.13 4.96
C ILE A 542 2.49 26.46 6.03
N PHE A 543 1.45 25.74 5.63
CA PHE A 543 0.72 24.85 6.52
C PHE A 543 1.41 23.48 6.52
N VAL A 544 1.87 23.03 7.68
CA VAL A 544 2.45 21.69 7.86
C VAL A 544 1.61 20.96 8.92
N ASP A 545 0.88 19.92 8.50
CA ASP A 545 -0.01 19.14 9.38
C ASP A 545 0.75 18.26 10.40
N TYR A 546 2.06 18.06 10.19
CA TYR A 546 2.94 17.31 11.08
C TYR A 546 4.20 18.16 11.31
N GLY A 547 4.64 18.31 12.56
CA GLY A 547 5.63 19.31 13.02
C GLY A 547 6.78 19.64 12.05
N LEU A 548 7.18 20.91 12.05
CA LEU A 548 8.27 21.46 11.23
C LEU A 548 9.64 21.19 11.89
N GLU A 549 10.49 20.42 11.24
CA GLU A 549 11.89 20.21 11.64
C GLU A 549 12.78 21.20 10.88
N ILE A 550 13.30 22.21 11.59
CA ILE A 550 14.18 23.23 11.02
C ILE A 550 15.62 22.90 11.41
N PHE A 551 16.41 22.40 10.46
CA PHE A 551 17.87 22.32 10.63
C PHE A 551 18.44 23.72 10.39
N GLY A 552 18.75 24.43 11.46
CA GLY A 552 19.43 25.72 11.36
C GLY A 552 20.83 25.53 10.78
N ASN A 553 21.02 25.90 9.52
CA ASN A 553 22.34 26.22 8.99
C ASN A 553 22.37 27.72 8.76
N ASN A 554 23.13 28.48 9.55
CA ASN A 554 23.37 29.88 9.24
C ASN A 554 24.68 30.42 9.86
N ASP A 555 25.31 31.28 9.08
CA ASP A 555 26.62 31.98 9.08
C ASP A 555 27.11 32.65 10.39
N SER A 556 26.77 32.15 11.58
CA SER A 556 27.46 32.58 12.80
C SER A 556 28.80 31.83 12.92
N ALA A 557 29.89 32.54 13.25
CA ALA A 557 31.21 31.94 13.44
C ALA A 557 31.26 30.84 14.54
N ALA A 558 30.19 30.69 15.33
CA ALA A 558 30.05 29.71 16.41
C ALA A 558 29.17 28.49 16.06
N HIS A 559 28.54 28.45 14.87
CA HIS A 559 27.64 27.37 14.43
C HIS A 559 26.44 27.07 15.35
N THR A 560 26.00 28.05 16.16
CA THR A 560 24.84 27.87 17.05
C THR A 560 23.53 28.03 16.28
N PRO A 561 22.62 27.03 16.26
CA PRO A 561 21.34 27.15 15.59
C PRO A 561 20.36 27.99 16.43
N TYR A 562 19.67 28.92 15.78
CA TYR A 562 18.63 29.76 16.39
C TYR A 562 17.45 30.00 15.44
N ILE A 563 16.32 30.38 16.04
CA ILE A 563 15.12 30.89 15.35
C ILE A 563 14.84 32.29 15.87
N ASP A 564 14.86 33.28 14.97
CA ASP A 564 14.57 34.68 15.29
C ASP A 564 13.15 35.05 14.91
N PHE A 565 12.52 35.86 15.77
CA PHE A 565 11.21 36.45 15.56
C PHE A 565 11.36 37.96 15.54
N HIS A 566 10.85 38.62 14.51
CA HIS A 566 10.92 40.06 14.33
C HIS A 566 9.50 40.64 14.36
N LEU A 567 9.28 41.70 15.16
CA LEU A 567 7.98 42.39 15.23
C LEU A 567 7.90 43.63 14.31
N ALA A 568 8.95 43.96 13.56
CA ALA A 568 8.97 45.11 12.65
C ALA A 568 9.69 44.82 11.33
N GLU A 569 9.22 45.44 10.24
CA GLU A 569 9.82 45.39 8.91
C GLU A 569 11.10 46.25 8.86
N SER A 570 12.23 45.61 8.55
CA SER A 570 13.51 46.19 8.09
C SER A 570 14.45 46.89 9.10
N ILE A 571 15.56 46.20 9.38
CA ILE A 571 16.96 46.55 9.04
C ILE A 571 17.31 48.06 9.11
N ASP A 572 18.06 48.47 10.15
CA ASP A 572 19.18 49.44 10.06
C ASP A 572 19.81 49.87 11.41
N GLN A 573 19.49 49.22 12.54
CA GLN A 573 20.26 49.39 13.78
C GLN A 573 21.06 48.13 14.08
N GLN A 574 22.38 48.26 13.91
CA GLN A 574 23.45 47.26 14.11
C GLN A 574 23.48 46.53 15.47
N THR A 575 22.47 46.68 16.34
CA THR A 575 22.54 46.25 17.73
C THR A 575 21.48 45.23 18.16
N ALA A 576 20.53 44.82 17.30
CA ALA A 576 19.84 43.53 17.45
C ALA A 576 18.98 43.17 16.22
N ASP A 577 19.24 42.01 15.65
CA ASP A 577 18.53 41.43 14.51
C ASP A 577 17.35 40.54 14.96
N TYR A 578 16.72 40.77 16.12
CA TYR A 578 15.53 40.01 16.54
C TYR A 578 14.78 40.68 17.69
N THR A 579 13.48 40.36 17.81
CA THR A 579 12.61 40.76 18.94
C THR A 579 12.43 39.63 19.95
N ALA A 580 12.40 38.38 19.49
CA ALA A 580 12.55 37.20 20.33
C ALA A 580 13.43 36.16 19.62
N ARG A 581 14.17 35.36 20.38
CA ARG A 581 15.05 34.30 19.86
C ARG A 581 14.88 33.01 20.64
N ILE A 582 14.87 31.89 19.94
CA ILE A 582 15.09 30.55 20.51
C ILE A 582 16.43 30.06 20.02
N GLU A 583 17.37 29.77 20.92
CA GLU A 583 18.73 29.37 20.57
C GLU A 583 19.11 28.10 21.32
N GLN A 584 19.73 27.15 20.62
CA GLN A 584 20.35 25.99 21.26
C GLN A 584 21.84 26.25 21.46
N SER A 585 22.19 26.83 22.60
CA SER A 585 23.57 27.22 22.93
C SER A 585 24.49 26.03 23.23
N SER A 586 23.93 24.85 23.53
CA SER A 586 24.68 23.59 23.67
C SER A 586 23.76 22.36 23.54
N SER A 587 24.32 21.14 23.57
CA SER A 587 23.62 19.86 23.37
C SER A 587 22.39 19.61 24.26
N ASN A 588 22.20 20.40 25.32
CA ASN A 588 21.13 20.25 26.30
C ASN A 588 20.57 21.56 26.83
N VAL A 589 20.93 22.71 26.23
CA VAL A 589 20.45 24.03 26.67
C VAL A 589 19.70 24.69 25.53
N ILE A 590 18.42 24.97 25.79
CA ILE A 590 17.60 25.85 24.95
C ILE A 590 17.40 27.16 25.72
N SER A 591 17.88 28.25 25.14
CA SER A 591 17.73 29.60 25.67
C SER A 591 16.63 30.31 24.89
N MET A 592 15.67 30.88 25.63
CA MET A 592 14.63 31.75 25.05
C MET A 592 14.91 33.18 25.49
N TYR A 593 15.09 34.06 24.51
CA TYR A 593 15.32 35.48 24.73
C TYR A 593 14.09 36.27 24.32
N GLY A 594 13.55 37.08 25.23
CA GLY A 594 12.57 38.10 24.92
C GLY A 594 13.13 39.49 25.19
N LYS A 595 12.98 40.41 24.24
CA LYS A 595 13.17 41.85 24.51
C LYS A 595 11.80 42.50 24.75
N ARG A 596 11.61 43.10 25.93
CA ARG A 596 10.43 43.93 26.20
C ARG A 596 10.66 45.33 25.65
N GLN A 597 9.67 45.91 24.98
CA GLN A 597 9.75 47.28 24.46
C GLN A 597 9.91 48.25 25.64
N GLY A 598 11.04 48.96 25.72
CA GLY A 598 11.32 49.99 26.73
C GLY A 598 12.40 49.68 27.78
N ASP A 599 12.88 48.44 27.90
CA ASP A 599 13.81 48.02 28.99
C ASP A 599 15.31 48.15 28.66
N GLY A 600 15.68 48.94 27.64
CA GLY A 600 17.04 48.97 27.13
C GLY A 600 17.52 47.59 26.65
N ASP A 601 18.74 47.50 26.13
CA ASP A 601 19.27 46.32 25.43
C ASP A 601 19.52 45.06 26.29
N THR A 602 18.87 44.92 27.45
CA THR A 602 19.07 43.76 28.33
C THR A 602 17.98 42.73 28.09
N PRO A 603 18.19 41.69 27.26
CA PRO A 603 17.20 40.64 27.08
C PRO A 603 16.91 39.95 28.41
N GLN A 604 15.63 39.81 28.72
CA GLN A 604 15.23 38.92 29.81
C GLN A 604 15.31 37.50 29.26
N SER A 605 16.29 36.74 29.72
CA SER A 605 16.48 35.35 29.33
C SER A 605 15.78 34.43 30.31
N CYS A 606 14.88 33.58 29.81
CA CYS A 606 14.52 32.35 30.50
C CYS A 606 15.39 31.25 29.93
N THR A 607 16.26 30.67 30.76
CA THR A 607 17.00 29.46 30.38
C THR A 607 16.23 28.27 30.89
N LEU A 608 15.56 27.56 29.98
CA LEU A 608 14.94 26.29 30.31
C LEU A 608 15.99 25.20 30.14
N ASN A 609 16.61 24.77 31.25
CA ASN A 609 17.30 23.49 31.26
C ASN A 609 16.22 22.42 31.17
N VAL A 610 16.08 21.79 30.00
CA VAL A 610 15.13 20.69 29.82
C VAL A 610 15.66 19.47 30.55
N ALA A 611 15.35 19.39 31.84
CA ALA A 611 15.17 18.14 32.54
C ALA A 611 13.76 18.20 33.13
N VAL A 612 12.94 17.22 32.75
CA VAL A 612 11.70 16.86 33.43
C VAL A 612 11.90 16.99 34.94
N VAL A 613 10.91 17.54 35.67
CA VAL A 613 10.92 17.68 37.15
C VAL A 613 10.74 16.31 37.83
N ASN A 614 11.47 15.31 37.35
CA ASN A 614 11.69 14.00 37.94
C ASN A 614 13.21 13.82 38.01
N THR A 615 13.80 14.10 39.17
CA THR A 615 15.21 13.80 39.40
C THR A 615 15.36 12.29 39.49
N ALA A 616 16.08 11.66 38.55
CA ALA A 616 16.31 10.22 38.58
C ALA A 616 17.01 9.83 39.89
N SER A 617 16.32 9.08 40.75
CA SER A 617 16.81 8.75 42.10
C SER A 617 17.28 7.29 42.25
N ASP A 618 17.18 6.49 41.18
CA ASP A 618 17.56 5.08 41.11
C ASP A 618 19.03 4.86 41.50
N ALA A 619 19.27 3.87 42.38
CA ALA A 619 20.61 3.56 42.88
C ALA A 619 21.59 3.14 41.77
N ARG A 620 21.11 2.54 40.67
CA ARG A 620 21.95 2.13 39.52
C ARG A 620 22.61 3.31 38.81
N LEU A 621 22.08 4.52 39.01
CA LEU A 621 22.58 5.75 38.40
C LEU A 621 23.54 6.52 39.31
N LYS A 622 23.92 5.96 40.48
CA LYS A 622 24.71 6.66 41.51
C LYS A 622 25.96 5.86 41.89
N ASP A 623 27.08 6.57 42.06
CA ASP A 623 28.34 6.00 42.58
C ASP A 623 28.65 6.60 43.96
N LYS A 624 29.39 5.86 44.81
CA LYS A 624 29.86 6.28 46.15
C LYS A 624 28.77 6.82 47.08
N VAL A 625 27.59 6.17 47.10
CA VAL A 625 26.48 6.57 47.96
C VAL A 625 26.86 6.43 49.44
N GLN A 626 26.76 7.52 50.20
CA GLN A 626 26.89 7.56 51.66
C GLN A 626 25.65 8.21 52.26
N TYR A 627 25.09 7.60 53.30
CA TYR A 627 23.95 8.17 54.00
C TYR A 627 24.41 9.27 54.97
N LEU A 628 23.63 10.34 55.05
CA LEU A 628 23.95 11.48 55.92
C LEU A 628 23.76 11.12 57.39
N ASP A 629 24.68 11.57 58.23
CA ASP A 629 24.53 11.53 59.69
C ASP A 629 23.51 12.60 60.13
N GLU A 630 22.51 12.18 60.90
CA GLU A 630 21.35 13.00 61.26
C GLU A 630 21.75 14.20 62.13
N GLU A 631 22.69 14.01 63.07
CA GLU A 631 23.21 15.06 63.94
C GLU A 631 24.07 16.08 63.19
N THR A 632 24.89 15.60 62.25
CA THR A 632 25.65 16.46 61.34
C THR A 632 24.74 17.26 60.41
N SER A 633 23.65 16.66 59.95
CA SER A 633 22.61 17.31 59.14
C SER A 633 21.91 18.41 59.94
N LEU A 634 21.50 18.13 61.19
CA LEU A 634 20.92 19.12 62.09
C LEU A 634 21.89 20.29 62.37
N ALA A 635 23.16 19.99 62.65
CA ALA A 635 24.19 21.00 62.86
C ALA A 635 24.45 21.85 61.62
N PHE A 636 24.28 21.27 60.42
CA PHE A 636 24.38 22.00 59.16
C PHE A 636 23.18 22.92 58.94
N ILE A 637 21.95 22.40 59.04
CA ILE A 637 20.71 23.19 58.89
C ILE A 637 20.67 24.36 59.88
N ASN A 638 21.09 24.15 61.13
CA ASN A 638 21.12 25.21 62.15
C ASN A 638 22.10 26.35 61.86
N LYS A 639 23.07 26.16 60.94
CA LYS A 639 23.97 27.25 60.52
C LYS A 639 23.35 28.11 59.42
N LEU A 640 22.34 27.61 58.70
CA LEU A 640 21.67 28.34 57.64
C LEU A 640 20.78 29.43 58.23
N ARG A 641 20.70 30.58 57.55
CA ARG A 641 19.94 31.75 57.98
C ARG A 641 18.81 32.04 56.98
N PRO A 642 17.56 31.63 57.29
CA PRO A 642 16.40 32.03 56.51
C PRO A 642 16.27 33.55 56.49
N ALA A 643 16.04 34.11 55.31
CA ALA A 643 15.85 35.53 55.08
C ALA A 643 14.53 35.77 54.34
N ALA A 644 13.87 36.88 54.66
CA ALA A 644 12.82 37.46 53.84
C ALA A 644 13.43 38.60 53.01
N TYR A 645 13.19 38.61 51.70
CA TYR A 645 13.78 39.60 50.80
C TYR A 645 12.84 39.95 49.65
N ARG A 646 13.15 41.05 48.96
CA ARG A 646 12.47 41.52 47.75
C ARG A 646 13.50 41.66 46.65
N TYR A 647 13.13 41.31 45.41
CA TYR A 647 14.01 41.56 44.27
C TYR A 647 14.03 43.05 43.94
N SER A 648 15.22 43.62 43.73
CA SER A 648 15.39 45.04 43.43
C SER A 648 14.78 45.47 42.09
N ALA A 649 14.53 44.53 41.19
CA ALA A 649 13.92 44.75 39.87
C ALA A 649 12.45 44.35 39.79
N ASP A 650 11.86 43.86 40.89
CA ASP A 650 10.46 43.47 40.94
C ASP A 650 9.57 44.69 41.26
N GLN A 651 8.67 45.02 40.33
CA GLN A 651 7.78 46.18 40.46
C GLN A 651 6.58 45.91 41.38
N ASP A 652 6.23 44.64 41.59
CA ASP A 652 5.04 44.25 42.38
C ASP A 652 5.31 44.23 43.89
N GLU A 653 6.53 44.56 44.27
CA GLU A 653 7.01 44.71 45.63
C GLU A 653 6.84 43.49 46.57
N MET A 654 6.72 42.29 46.01
CA MET A 654 6.42 41.06 46.76
C MET A 654 7.59 40.61 47.65
N TYR A 655 7.26 40.09 48.85
CA TYR A 655 8.24 39.46 49.73
C TYR A 655 8.39 37.97 49.41
N HIS A 656 9.64 37.53 49.33
CA HIS A 656 10.05 36.14 49.16
C HIS A 656 10.79 35.66 50.41
N TYR A 657 10.72 34.35 50.67
CA TYR A 657 11.44 33.69 51.76
C TYR A 657 12.43 32.70 51.18
N GLY A 658 13.67 32.73 51.66
CA GLY A 658 14.72 31.85 51.17
C GLY A 658 16.02 32.02 51.93
N LEU A 659 17.14 31.73 51.27
CA LEU A 659 18.49 31.89 51.78
C LEU A 659 19.27 32.86 50.87
N ILE A 660 20.19 33.62 51.47
CA ILE A 660 21.09 34.51 50.73
C ILE A 660 22.36 33.73 50.35
N TYR A 661 22.70 33.70 49.06
CA TYR A 661 23.85 32.94 48.53
C TYR A 661 25.14 33.24 49.32
N GLN A 662 25.42 34.51 49.60
CA GLN A 662 26.63 34.95 50.30
C GLN A 662 26.70 34.49 51.76
N ASP A 663 25.55 34.22 52.40
CA ASP A 663 25.50 33.66 53.75
C ASP A 663 25.70 32.14 53.75
N VAL A 664 25.23 31.46 52.70
CA VAL A 664 25.34 29.99 52.55
C VAL A 664 26.73 29.59 52.08
N GLU A 665 27.33 30.33 51.14
CA GLU A 665 28.61 30.01 50.52
C GLU A 665 29.72 29.66 51.54
N PRO A 666 30.01 30.47 52.58
CA PRO A 666 31.07 30.15 53.55
C PRO A 666 30.78 28.89 54.38
N ILE A 667 29.52 28.50 54.54
CA ILE A 667 29.11 27.32 55.32
C ILE A 667 29.39 26.03 54.54
N VAL A 668 29.20 26.05 53.22
CA VAL A 668 29.31 24.86 52.36
C VAL A 668 30.58 24.81 51.50
N LYS A 669 31.41 25.86 51.54
CA LYS A 669 32.63 25.97 50.72
C LYS A 669 33.58 24.78 50.84
N SER A 670 33.60 24.10 51.98
CA SER A 670 34.44 22.93 52.24
C SER A 670 33.81 21.59 51.84
N LYS A 671 32.51 21.55 51.52
CA LYS A 671 31.76 20.30 51.27
C LYS A 671 31.69 19.88 49.79
N ASN A 672 32.11 20.74 48.85
CA ASN A 672 32.10 20.47 47.41
C ASN A 672 30.78 19.83 46.91
N CYS A 673 29.65 20.48 47.17
CA CYS A 673 28.32 19.98 46.84
C CYS A 673 27.61 20.84 45.77
N ALA A 674 26.60 20.26 45.12
CA ALA A 674 25.83 20.90 44.05
C ALA A 674 24.85 22.00 44.53
N LEU A 675 24.83 22.31 45.82
CA LEU A 675 23.93 23.32 46.39
C LEU A 675 24.20 24.73 45.84
N LEU A 676 25.47 25.05 45.57
CA LEU A 676 25.86 26.35 45.01
C LEU A 676 25.93 26.26 43.50
N GLY A 677 25.17 27.10 42.81
CA GLY A 677 25.26 27.34 41.38
C GLY A 677 25.73 28.76 41.10
N LYS A 678 26.15 29.03 39.86
CA LYS A 678 26.42 30.37 39.38
C LYS A 678 25.91 30.52 37.95
N PHE A 679 25.46 31.71 37.59
CA PHE A 679 25.07 32.04 36.24
C PHE A 679 25.57 33.43 35.86
N LEU A 680 25.77 33.66 34.57
CA LEU A 680 26.22 34.95 34.05
C LEU A 680 25.03 35.75 33.57
N ARG A 681 24.97 37.03 33.96
CA ARG A 681 24.00 38.00 33.45
C ARG A 681 24.74 39.16 32.82
N TRP A 682 24.27 39.63 31.67
CA TRP A 682 24.76 40.86 31.08
C TRP A 682 24.18 42.06 31.82
N GLU A 683 25.07 42.95 32.28
CA GLU A 683 24.68 44.18 32.96
C GLU A 683 25.32 45.39 32.30
N LYS A 684 24.54 46.45 32.17
CA LYS A 684 25.00 47.72 31.64
C LYS A 684 25.77 48.47 32.71
N GLN A 685 27.04 48.71 32.45
CA GLN A 685 27.92 49.45 33.35
C GLN A 685 27.64 50.96 33.24
N PRO A 686 28.05 51.77 34.23
CA PRO A 686 27.88 53.22 34.20
C PRO A 686 28.54 53.89 32.99
N ASP A 687 29.52 53.24 32.36
CA ASP A 687 30.17 53.70 31.12
C ASP A 687 29.39 53.38 29.83
N GLY A 688 28.20 52.78 29.96
CA GLY A 688 27.29 52.43 28.87
C GLY A 688 27.56 51.07 28.22
N LYS A 689 28.66 50.37 28.56
CA LYS A 689 29.00 49.06 28.00
C LYS A 689 28.34 47.92 28.79
N SER A 690 27.95 46.85 28.10
CA SER A 690 27.47 45.64 28.75
C SER A 690 28.63 44.74 29.15
N LYS A 691 28.62 44.24 30.39
CA LYS A 691 29.59 43.27 30.90
C LYS A 691 28.85 42.08 31.51
N GLN A 692 29.35 40.87 31.30
CA GLN A 692 28.87 39.71 32.06
C GLN A 692 29.31 39.83 33.52
N VAL A 693 28.33 39.79 34.40
CA VAL A 693 28.49 39.73 35.86
C VAL A 693 28.02 38.35 36.30
N GLU A 694 28.79 37.73 37.18
CA GLU A 694 28.48 36.43 37.76
C GLU A 694 27.58 36.59 38.97
N TYR A 695 26.47 35.85 38.98
CA TYR A 695 25.48 35.80 40.05
C TYR A 695 25.45 34.41 40.67
N GLY A 696 25.42 34.36 42.01
CA GLY A 696 25.25 33.12 42.76
C GLY A 696 23.79 32.64 42.76
N ALA A 697 23.59 31.33 42.73
CA ALA A 697 22.29 30.66 42.79
C ALA A 697 22.34 29.50 43.79
N LEU A 698 21.18 29.14 44.36
CA LEU A 698 21.05 28.04 45.30
C LEU A 698 20.11 26.96 44.76
N GLY A 699 20.59 25.71 44.73
CA GLY A 699 19.80 24.53 44.40
C GLY A 699 18.98 24.07 45.61
N TYR A 700 17.83 24.69 45.86
CA TYR A 700 17.01 24.39 47.06
C TYR A 700 16.62 22.91 47.20
N ILE A 701 16.50 22.16 46.10
CA ILE A 701 16.19 20.72 46.15
C ILE A 701 17.27 19.91 46.87
N GLU A 702 18.53 20.35 46.81
CA GLU A 702 19.66 19.69 47.47
C GLU A 702 19.55 19.74 49.00
N LEU A 703 18.82 20.72 49.55
CA LEU A 703 18.63 20.87 51.00
C LEU A 703 17.65 19.86 51.59
N ILE A 704 16.82 19.21 50.76
CA ILE A 704 15.76 18.32 51.24
C ILE A 704 16.34 17.15 52.04
N SER A 705 17.46 16.57 51.61
CA SER A 705 18.08 15.43 52.28
C SER A 705 18.60 15.77 53.69
N ASP A 706 19.30 16.90 53.84
CA ASP A 706 19.76 17.38 55.15
C ASP A 706 18.59 17.81 56.04
N LEU A 707 17.52 18.38 55.49
CA LEU A 707 16.30 18.70 56.24
C LEU A 707 15.62 17.45 56.80
N ILE A 708 15.52 16.37 56.01
CA ILE A 708 15.00 15.08 56.49
C ILE A 708 15.87 14.54 57.64
N GLY A 709 17.20 14.58 57.50
CA GLY A 709 18.12 14.16 58.56
C GLY A 709 17.97 14.99 59.83
N ALA A 710 17.88 16.32 59.71
CA ALA A 710 17.69 17.23 60.83
C ALA A 710 16.37 16.99 61.57
N VAL A 711 15.28 16.76 60.85
CA VAL A 711 13.98 16.43 61.44
C VAL A 711 14.07 15.11 62.22
N LYS A 712 14.69 14.07 61.65
CA LYS A 712 14.88 12.79 62.35
C LYS A 712 15.69 12.93 63.64
N ALA A 713 16.80 13.68 63.62
CA ALA A 713 17.60 13.95 64.82
C ALA A 713 16.77 14.67 65.90
N LEU A 714 15.98 15.67 65.52
CA LEU A 714 15.09 16.38 66.44
C LEU A 714 14.02 15.45 67.02
N THR A 715 13.39 14.61 66.19
CA THR A 715 12.40 13.62 66.64
C THR A 715 13.01 12.67 67.67
N ALA A 716 14.19 12.11 67.40
CA ALA A 716 14.87 11.20 68.34
C ALA A 716 15.19 11.88 69.69
N ARG A 717 15.57 13.17 69.66
CA ARG A 717 15.80 13.97 70.89
C ARG A 717 14.51 14.20 71.67
N VAL A 718 13.41 14.51 70.97
CA VAL A 718 12.09 14.69 71.58
C VAL A 718 11.63 13.39 72.23
N GLU A 719 11.71 12.26 71.53
CA GLU A 719 11.34 10.95 72.10
C GLU A 719 12.18 10.57 73.32
N LYS A 720 13.46 10.96 73.36
CA LYS A 720 14.33 10.74 74.51
C LYS A 720 13.95 11.61 75.70
N LEU A 721 13.58 12.87 75.44
CA LEU A 721 13.08 13.79 76.48
C LEU A 721 11.71 13.33 77.02
N GLU A 722 10.82 12.83 76.17
CA GLU A 722 9.53 12.28 76.57
C GLU A 722 9.68 11.00 77.41
N ARG A 723 10.62 10.12 77.05
CA ARG A 723 10.95 8.94 77.87
C ARG A 723 11.53 9.31 79.24
N ASN A 724 12.40 10.30 79.30
CA ASN A 724 13.02 10.77 80.55
C ASN A 724 12.09 11.59 81.46
N ASN A 725 10.90 11.99 80.98
CA ASN A 725 9.87 12.65 81.79
C ASN A 725 8.83 11.67 82.35
N HIS A 726 8.94 10.38 82.02
CA HIS A 726 8.06 9.30 82.52
C HIS A 726 8.74 8.34 83.52
N ASP A 727 10.02 8.57 83.82
CA ASP A 727 10.74 8.08 85.01
C ASP A 727 11.00 9.25 85.97
#